data_AF-A0A2I7N9H8-F1
#
_entry.id   AF-A0A2I7N9H8-F1
#
_cell.length_a   1.000
_cell.length_b   1.000
_cell.length_c   1.000
_cell.angle_alpha   90.00
_cell.angle_beta   90.00
_cell.angle_gamma   90.00
#
_symmetry.space_group_name_H-M   'P 1'
#
loop_
_entity.id
_entity.type
_entity.pdbx_description
1 polymer ?
#
loop_
_entity_poly.entity_id
_entity_poly.type
_entity_poly.pdbx_seq_one_letter_code
_entity_poly.pdbx_strand_id
1 'polypeptide(L)'
;MRRLTSKLSIVAFGIWVLLLIMCVKFLTYPRFITLSNSMFIHEQGCAYIAKINKPLGWPLINYATDSSFNERTSGMVLFENSTKLKNSHAAHDWIRSNGGGSYSYWRGVLYFSSSDCSDPAKNNRVYKVYAAPSFSLINYLIGGICGLFLLYSVFPKFFLRLIVNLKESLSSTSISTHFYWLWLGIAILFPVCFLFYVWITGQSIGLSVAGHFQVSDPSGYWYCANTILNRVDSLGGMQIVDWCLRRTIYPTFLAGILYFMQQDVYFTLLLQSILLSVSAFFLAKRLAHLSGIASGILVFILFQAYMIINTYPTTMTENAGLIFSCLGFGFIFWGCERHKILLMVIGIGLISIALNARAGAFFVLPMLLVWVLVYLEREKQKVIPWGICFILASSFGFILQFLLAHMMGNASNTMGNFSYTLYGLSVGGKGWSQIFIDHPDLSGTDTAVSSMIYQYALINIKNQPLLLLDGLWKNLSLFLSSEFYPLRFSQLFKYLWYIGWIPLIINRKNPVELLILLGSIGELLSAPLITVDGGQRCFAATVIFDFMQTIFGFVWSIGILFRVPHSCMGNLNIRGHHRDYLGIILIGIVFIIILIPLLPKNNNSSSFKVNLVDKCNKDEYLVVTNLGRGSLMLNIISEESKERFFMREISRSKLINNLYPNNWYNKSFIDFKGVSLLNIPIVEKAFGIQIYSNQSIEPFYNQKVIMCVDKNQSYRLADTTYYKLNSIEKIKY
;
A
#
# COMPACT_ATOMS: atom_id res chain seq x y z
N MET A 1 -49.39 -2.81 -31.39
CA MET A 1 -48.95 -4.23 -31.34
C MET A 1 -47.45 -4.43 -31.57
N ARG A 2 -46.83 -3.97 -32.67
CA ARG A 2 -45.37 -4.16 -32.94
C ARG A 2 -44.38 -3.70 -31.83
N ARG A 3 -44.70 -2.64 -31.08
CA ARG A 3 -43.88 -2.17 -29.93
C ARG A 3 -44.06 -3.00 -28.64
N LEU A 4 -45.18 -3.72 -28.51
CA LEU A 4 -45.42 -4.60 -27.36
C LEU A 4 -44.70 -5.94 -27.56
N THR A 5 -44.77 -6.48 -28.78
CA THR A 5 -44.09 -7.71 -29.17
C THR A 5 -42.56 -7.57 -29.13
N SER A 6 -42.01 -6.38 -29.41
CA SER A 6 -40.56 -6.12 -29.28
C SER A 6 -40.09 -6.02 -27.82
N LYS A 7 -40.93 -5.54 -26.89
CA LYS A 7 -40.59 -5.48 -25.46
C LYS A 7 -40.66 -6.85 -24.79
N LEU A 8 -41.69 -7.63 -25.13
CA LEU A 8 -41.86 -9.00 -24.66
C LEU A 8 -40.72 -9.92 -25.13
N SER A 9 -40.24 -9.75 -26.36
CA SER A 9 -39.10 -10.52 -26.88
C SER A 9 -37.77 -10.15 -26.21
N ILE A 10 -37.55 -8.88 -25.83
CA ILE A 10 -36.36 -8.45 -25.08
C ILE A 10 -36.39 -8.99 -23.64
N VAL A 11 -37.54 -8.95 -22.98
CA VAL A 11 -37.72 -9.52 -21.63
C VAL A 11 -37.54 -11.04 -21.66
N ALA A 12 -38.11 -11.71 -22.65
CA ALA A 12 -37.92 -13.14 -22.85
C ALA A 12 -36.44 -13.48 -23.11
N PHE A 13 -35.73 -12.69 -23.92
CA PHE A 13 -34.29 -12.87 -24.16
C PHE A 13 -33.46 -12.67 -22.88
N GLY A 14 -33.76 -11.64 -22.07
CA GLY A 14 -33.07 -11.41 -20.79
C GLY A 14 -33.27 -12.55 -19.79
N ILE A 15 -34.50 -13.07 -19.69
CA ILE A 15 -34.81 -14.26 -18.87
C ILE A 15 -34.07 -15.48 -19.42
N TRP A 16 -34.04 -15.67 -20.75
CA TRP A 16 -33.37 -16.79 -21.40
C TRP A 16 -31.85 -16.76 -21.16
N VAL A 17 -31.21 -15.60 -21.21
CA VAL A 17 -29.77 -15.44 -20.88
C VAL A 17 -29.50 -15.73 -19.40
N LEU A 18 -30.36 -15.28 -18.48
CA LEU A 18 -30.22 -15.62 -17.06
C LEU A 18 -30.37 -17.12 -16.80
N LEU A 19 -31.34 -17.77 -17.46
CA LEU A 19 -31.51 -19.22 -17.41
C LEU A 19 -30.31 -19.95 -18.01
N LEU A 20 -29.77 -19.48 -19.14
CA LEU A 20 -28.55 -20.03 -19.74
C LEU A 20 -27.36 -19.93 -18.78
N ILE A 21 -27.18 -18.79 -18.10
CA ILE A 21 -26.12 -18.60 -17.08
C ILE A 21 -26.30 -19.59 -15.91
N MET A 22 -27.53 -19.81 -15.46
CA MET A 22 -27.84 -20.80 -14.42
C MET A 22 -27.60 -22.24 -14.89
N CYS A 23 -27.97 -22.58 -16.12
CA CYS A 23 -27.72 -23.89 -16.73
C CYS A 23 -26.22 -24.16 -16.92
N VAL A 24 -25.44 -23.17 -17.36
CA VAL A 24 -23.98 -23.28 -17.49
C VAL A 24 -23.34 -23.56 -16.13
N LYS A 25 -23.84 -22.96 -15.04
CA LYS A 25 -23.40 -23.28 -13.67
C LYS A 25 -23.71 -24.72 -13.28
N PHE A 26 -24.90 -25.21 -13.62
CA PHE A 26 -25.33 -26.58 -13.30
C PHE A 26 -24.49 -27.63 -14.04
N LEU A 27 -24.02 -27.31 -15.25
CA LEU A 27 -23.18 -28.20 -16.06
C LEU A 27 -21.70 -28.21 -15.62
N THR A 28 -21.25 -27.21 -14.87
CA THR A 28 -19.88 -27.15 -14.34
C THR A 28 -19.81 -27.70 -12.91
N TYR A 29 -19.60 -29.01 -12.80
CA TYR A 29 -19.30 -29.66 -11.52
C TYR A 29 -17.82 -29.51 -11.14
N PRO A 30 -17.49 -29.46 -9.83
CA PRO A 30 -16.09 -29.56 -9.39
C PRO A 30 -15.47 -30.86 -9.89
N ARG A 31 -14.20 -30.81 -10.30
CA ARG A 31 -13.49 -31.95 -10.87
C ARG A 31 -12.09 -32.09 -10.29
N PHE A 32 -11.62 -33.34 -10.26
CA PHE A 32 -10.21 -33.65 -10.06
C PHE A 32 -9.47 -33.51 -11.40
N ILE A 33 -8.39 -32.75 -11.37
CA ILE A 33 -7.47 -32.57 -12.50
C ILE A 33 -6.15 -33.24 -12.09
N THR A 34 -5.74 -34.26 -12.84
CA THR A 34 -4.43 -34.90 -12.64
C THR A 34 -3.38 -34.06 -13.36
N LEU A 35 -2.34 -33.65 -12.64
CA LEU A 35 -1.24 -32.86 -13.20
C LEU A 35 -0.23 -33.81 -13.85
N SER A 36 0.12 -33.53 -15.09
CA SER A 36 1.12 -34.30 -15.84
C SER A 36 2.52 -33.74 -15.63
N ASN A 37 3.56 -34.57 -15.73
CA ASN A 37 4.94 -34.17 -15.46
C ASN A 37 5.41 -33.00 -16.34
N SER A 38 4.89 -32.87 -17.57
CA SER A 38 5.21 -31.76 -18.49
C SER A 38 4.61 -30.42 -18.07
N MET A 39 3.71 -30.39 -17.07
CA MET A 39 3.11 -29.15 -16.57
C MET A 39 3.95 -28.48 -15.49
N PHE A 40 4.93 -29.19 -14.92
CA PHE A 40 5.74 -28.67 -13.82
C PHE A 40 6.90 -27.85 -14.35
N ILE A 41 6.95 -26.58 -13.95
CA ILE A 41 8.05 -25.67 -14.22
C ILE A 41 8.67 -25.35 -12.88
N HIS A 42 9.97 -25.64 -12.72
CA HIS A 42 10.71 -25.21 -11.53
C HIS A 42 10.73 -23.67 -11.49
N GLU A 43 10.41 -23.10 -10.33
CA GLU A 43 10.37 -21.65 -10.16
C GLU A 43 11.57 -21.17 -9.36
N GLN A 44 11.63 -21.50 -8.06
CA GLN A 44 12.71 -21.10 -7.16
C GLN A 44 12.67 -21.94 -5.87
N GLY A 45 13.83 -22.32 -5.35
CA GLY A 45 13.92 -23.14 -4.13
C GLY A 45 13.09 -24.42 -4.23
N CYS A 46 12.24 -24.68 -3.25
CA CYS A 46 11.27 -25.79 -3.24
C CYS A 46 10.03 -25.58 -4.12
N ALA A 47 9.85 -24.40 -4.74
CA ALA A 47 8.64 -24.04 -5.45
C ALA A 47 8.64 -24.49 -6.92
N TYR A 48 7.51 -25.08 -7.32
CA TYR A 48 7.15 -25.44 -8.67
C TYR A 48 5.84 -24.78 -9.07
N ILE A 49 5.72 -24.51 -10.36
CA ILE A 49 4.53 -23.96 -10.98
C ILE A 49 3.86 -25.04 -11.84
N ALA A 50 2.54 -25.16 -11.72
CA ALA A 50 1.71 -25.89 -12.67
C ALA A 50 0.61 -24.98 -13.24
N LYS A 51 0.53 -24.90 -14.58
CA LYS A 51 -0.59 -24.22 -15.26
C LYS A 51 -1.80 -25.15 -15.28
N ILE A 52 -2.89 -24.71 -14.64
CA ILE A 52 -4.15 -25.45 -14.63
C ILE A 52 -4.96 -25.04 -15.86
N ASN A 53 -5.45 -26.03 -16.62
CA ASN A 53 -6.34 -25.77 -17.75
C ASN A 53 -7.59 -25.04 -17.27
N LYS A 54 -8.07 -24.07 -18.05
CA LYS A 54 -9.29 -23.32 -17.74
C LYS A 54 -10.51 -24.25 -17.63
N PRO A 55 -11.50 -23.95 -16.77
CA PRO A 55 -12.69 -24.77 -16.66
C PRO A 55 -13.52 -24.75 -17.95
N LEU A 56 -14.31 -25.81 -18.15
CA LEU A 56 -15.38 -25.82 -19.14
C LEU A 56 -16.33 -24.65 -18.85
N GLY A 57 -16.66 -23.84 -19.86
CA GLY A 57 -17.46 -22.61 -19.68
C GLY A 57 -16.65 -21.32 -19.48
N TRP A 58 -15.32 -21.37 -19.57
CA TRP A 58 -14.53 -20.14 -19.76
C TRP A 58 -14.96 -19.42 -21.05
N PRO A 59 -15.07 -18.07 -21.08
CA PRO A 59 -14.65 -17.12 -20.04
C PRO A 59 -15.71 -16.80 -18.97
N LEU A 60 -16.91 -17.37 -19.02
CA LEU A 60 -17.99 -17.08 -18.07
C LEU A 60 -17.75 -17.74 -16.70
N ILE A 61 -17.08 -18.87 -16.68
CA ILE A 61 -16.68 -19.59 -15.48
C ILE A 61 -15.17 -19.60 -15.38
N ASN A 62 -14.66 -19.46 -14.15
CA ASN A 62 -13.24 -19.54 -13.85
C ASN A 62 -13.01 -20.36 -12.57
N TYR A 63 -11.77 -20.68 -12.26
CA TYR A 63 -11.43 -21.12 -10.89
C TYR A 63 -11.13 -19.88 -10.06
N ALA A 64 -11.73 -19.79 -8.87
CA ALA A 64 -11.41 -18.74 -7.93
C ALA A 64 -9.92 -18.80 -7.60
N THR A 65 -9.25 -17.65 -7.71
CA THR A 65 -7.82 -17.51 -7.48
C THR A 65 -7.59 -16.73 -6.21
N ASP A 66 -6.58 -17.12 -5.45
CA ASP A 66 -6.02 -16.27 -4.41
C ASP A 66 -5.39 -15.04 -5.06
N SER A 67 -5.40 -13.95 -4.31
CA SER A 67 -4.74 -12.70 -4.65
C SER A 67 -4.09 -12.11 -3.41
N SER A 68 -3.27 -11.07 -3.55
CA SER A 68 -2.53 -10.42 -2.45
C SER A 68 -3.43 -9.71 -1.45
N PHE A 69 -4.75 -9.73 -1.72
CA PHE A 69 -5.75 -8.97 -1.00
C PHE A 69 -6.95 -9.83 -0.61
N ASN A 70 -7.28 -10.86 -1.38
CA ASN A 70 -8.22 -11.91 -1.00
C ASN A 70 -7.52 -13.28 -1.13
N GLU A 71 -6.64 -13.54 -0.18
CA GLU A 71 -5.68 -14.64 -0.24
C GLU A 71 -6.31 -16.02 0.06
N ARG A 72 -7.61 -16.08 0.37
CA ARG A 72 -8.36 -17.33 0.65
C ARG A 72 -9.54 -17.54 -0.28
N THR A 73 -9.51 -16.89 -1.45
CA THR A 73 -10.63 -16.98 -2.40
C THR A 73 -10.63 -18.32 -3.11
N SER A 74 -9.48 -18.95 -3.28
CA SER A 74 -9.38 -20.20 -4.02
C SER A 74 -9.99 -21.38 -3.25
N GLY A 75 -10.99 -22.04 -3.83
CA GLY A 75 -11.46 -23.33 -3.31
C GLY A 75 -10.55 -24.51 -3.65
N MET A 76 -9.34 -24.26 -4.18
CA MET A 76 -8.50 -25.30 -4.76
C MET A 76 -7.82 -26.16 -3.70
N VAL A 77 -7.89 -27.48 -3.88
CA VAL A 77 -7.25 -28.46 -2.99
C VAL A 77 -6.25 -29.30 -3.74
N LEU A 78 -4.98 -29.29 -3.31
CA LEU A 78 -3.92 -30.09 -3.89
C LEU A 78 -3.71 -31.40 -3.11
N PHE A 79 -3.55 -32.48 -3.85
CA PHE A 79 -3.26 -33.82 -3.36
C PHE A 79 -1.92 -34.28 -3.93
N GLU A 80 -1.09 -34.86 -3.07
CA GLU A 80 0.08 -35.63 -3.44
C GLU A 80 -0.27 -37.12 -3.22
N ASN A 81 -0.28 -37.89 -4.30
CA ASN A 81 -0.91 -39.22 -4.40
C ASN A 81 -2.41 -39.18 -4.03
N SER A 82 -2.73 -39.62 -2.82
CA SER A 82 -4.08 -39.59 -2.23
C SER A 82 -4.15 -38.73 -0.97
N THR A 83 -3.03 -38.11 -0.58
CA THR A 83 -2.92 -37.31 0.65
C THR A 83 -3.14 -35.85 0.33
N LYS A 84 -4.12 -35.23 0.97
CA LYS A 84 -4.34 -33.79 0.89
C LYS A 84 -3.15 -33.04 1.48
N LEU A 85 -2.56 -32.14 0.71
CA LEU A 85 -1.53 -31.23 1.22
C LEU A 85 -2.18 -30.16 2.12
N LYS A 86 -1.52 -29.85 3.26
CA LYS A 86 -2.16 -29.14 4.38
C LYS A 86 -2.05 -27.61 4.27
N ASN A 87 -0.97 -27.10 3.68
CA ASN A 87 -0.65 -25.67 3.69
C ASN A 87 -1.18 -25.00 2.42
N SER A 88 -2.51 -24.89 2.30
CA SER A 88 -3.16 -24.15 1.21
C SER A 88 -3.01 -22.64 1.39
N HIS A 89 -3.07 -21.89 0.28
CA HIS A 89 -2.92 -20.44 0.24
C HIS A 89 -1.58 -19.90 0.75
N ALA A 90 -0.51 -20.71 0.70
CA ALA A 90 0.78 -20.30 1.24
C ALA A 90 1.40 -19.13 0.44
N ALA A 91 2.02 -18.18 1.13
CA ALA A 91 2.80 -17.13 0.49
C ALA A 91 3.90 -17.75 -0.41
N HIS A 92 4.15 -17.18 -1.58
CA HIS A 92 5.08 -17.81 -2.54
C HIS A 92 6.50 -17.92 -1.98
N ASP A 93 6.97 -16.93 -1.21
CA ASP A 93 8.27 -17.01 -0.52
C ASP A 93 8.33 -18.16 0.49
N TRP A 94 7.21 -18.48 1.15
CA TRP A 94 7.13 -19.63 2.03
C TRP A 94 7.26 -20.95 1.25
N ILE A 95 6.58 -21.06 0.10
CA ILE A 95 6.67 -22.22 -0.77
C ILE A 95 8.11 -22.40 -1.26
N ARG A 96 8.80 -21.32 -1.63
CA ARG A 96 10.20 -21.33 -2.09
C ARG A 96 11.18 -21.77 -1.01
N SER A 97 11.08 -21.17 0.18
CA SER A 97 12.10 -21.33 1.22
C SER A 97 11.88 -22.55 2.11
N ASN A 98 10.62 -22.88 2.42
CA ASN A 98 10.30 -23.96 3.36
C ASN A 98 9.69 -25.20 2.68
N GLY A 99 8.98 -25.01 1.57
CA GLY A 99 8.27 -26.08 0.88
C GLY A 99 7.29 -26.84 1.78
N GLY A 100 7.46 -28.15 1.91
CA GLY A 100 6.71 -28.99 2.85
C GLY A 100 5.26 -29.23 2.45
N GLY A 101 4.96 -29.36 1.15
CA GLY A 101 3.59 -29.52 0.67
C GLY A 101 2.76 -28.22 0.71
N SER A 102 3.42 -27.06 0.72
CA SER A 102 2.73 -25.77 0.71
C SER A 102 2.35 -25.37 -0.71
N TYR A 103 1.15 -24.81 -0.90
CA TYR A 103 0.65 -24.45 -2.22
C TYR A 103 -0.29 -23.23 -2.20
N SER A 104 -0.40 -22.54 -3.33
CA SER A 104 -1.29 -21.39 -3.56
C SER A 104 -1.73 -21.37 -5.02
N TYR A 105 -3.02 -21.15 -5.27
CA TYR A 105 -3.53 -21.00 -6.63
C TYR A 105 -3.71 -19.53 -6.93
N TRP A 106 -2.76 -18.98 -7.68
CA TRP A 106 -2.57 -17.55 -7.87
C TRP A 106 -2.54 -17.16 -9.35
N ARG A 107 -3.40 -16.22 -9.73
CA ARG A 107 -3.56 -15.70 -11.10
C ARG A 107 -3.64 -16.80 -12.17
N GLY A 108 -4.36 -17.88 -11.89
CA GLY A 108 -4.54 -18.99 -12.84
C GLY A 108 -3.40 -19.99 -12.87
N VAL A 109 -2.48 -19.91 -11.91
CA VAL A 109 -1.28 -20.74 -11.83
C VAL A 109 -1.20 -21.34 -10.43
N LEU A 110 -0.94 -22.64 -10.34
CA LEU A 110 -0.71 -23.31 -9.06
C LEU A 110 0.78 -23.22 -8.72
N TYR A 111 1.12 -22.48 -7.67
CA TYR A 111 2.42 -22.53 -7.01
C TYR A 111 2.35 -23.62 -5.95
N PHE A 112 3.30 -24.54 -5.92
CA PHE A 112 3.33 -25.59 -4.90
C PHE A 112 4.72 -26.14 -4.67
N SER A 113 4.87 -26.89 -3.59
CA SER A 113 6.05 -27.70 -3.29
C SER A 113 5.59 -29.13 -3.01
N SER A 114 6.43 -30.11 -3.32
CA SER A 114 6.24 -31.48 -2.83
C SER A 114 6.43 -31.53 -1.31
N SER A 115 5.93 -32.59 -0.68
CA SER A 115 6.01 -32.76 0.78
C SER A 115 7.44 -32.74 1.35
N ASP A 116 8.43 -33.10 0.53
CA ASP A 116 9.86 -33.21 0.88
C ASP A 116 10.77 -32.34 -0.02
N CYS A 117 10.21 -31.37 -0.74
CA CYS A 117 10.91 -30.51 -1.71
C CYS A 117 11.57 -31.24 -2.91
N SER A 118 11.31 -32.54 -3.12
CA SER A 118 11.74 -33.27 -4.32
C SER A 118 11.06 -32.76 -5.61
N ASP A 119 11.72 -32.95 -6.76
CA ASP A 119 11.19 -32.58 -8.08
C ASP A 119 9.92 -33.37 -8.42
N PRO A 120 8.73 -32.72 -8.52
CA PRO A 120 7.47 -33.40 -8.80
C PRO A 120 7.41 -34.04 -10.19
N ALA A 121 8.28 -33.66 -11.12
CA ALA A 121 8.37 -34.31 -12.43
C ALA A 121 9.14 -35.64 -12.40
N LYS A 122 9.95 -35.87 -11.34
CA LYS A 122 10.87 -37.02 -11.23
C LYS A 122 10.65 -37.88 -10.00
N ASN A 123 9.87 -37.43 -9.02
CA ASN A 123 9.69 -38.11 -7.75
C ASN A 123 8.68 -39.27 -7.78
N ASN A 124 8.18 -39.65 -8.96
CA ASN A 124 7.22 -40.73 -9.18
C ASN A 124 5.90 -40.61 -8.38
N ARG A 125 5.54 -39.40 -7.91
CA ARG A 125 4.28 -39.14 -7.21
C ARG A 125 3.23 -38.58 -8.17
N VAL A 126 1.95 -38.85 -7.86
CA VAL A 126 0.82 -38.39 -8.66
C VAL A 126 0.20 -37.16 -8.01
N TYR A 127 0.22 -36.02 -8.69
CA TYR A 127 -0.38 -34.79 -8.18
C TYR A 127 -1.79 -34.58 -8.74
N LYS A 128 -2.77 -34.35 -7.87
CA LYS A 128 -4.17 -34.09 -8.26
C LYS A 128 -4.69 -32.83 -7.63
N VAL A 129 -5.45 -32.06 -8.40
CA VAL A 129 -6.08 -30.83 -7.95
C VAL A 129 -7.59 -30.99 -7.96
N TYR A 130 -8.25 -30.74 -6.84
CA TYR A 130 -9.69 -30.54 -6.79
C TYR A 130 -10.00 -29.05 -6.95
N ALA A 131 -10.70 -28.68 -8.01
CA ALA A 131 -11.00 -27.28 -8.33
C ALA A 131 -12.51 -27.06 -8.47
N ALA A 132 -13.07 -26.18 -7.63
CA ALA A 132 -14.46 -25.77 -7.73
C ALA A 132 -14.61 -24.58 -8.70
N PRO A 133 -15.48 -24.67 -9.72
CA PRO A 133 -15.75 -23.56 -10.60
C PRO A 133 -16.45 -22.42 -9.86
N SER A 134 -16.06 -21.19 -10.15
CA SER A 134 -16.67 -19.95 -9.69
C SER A 134 -17.11 -19.11 -10.87
N PHE A 135 -18.09 -18.24 -10.66
CA PHE A 135 -18.46 -17.27 -11.69
C PHE A 135 -17.32 -16.29 -11.94
N SER A 136 -17.01 -16.07 -13.21
CA SER A 136 -16.10 -15.01 -13.61
C SER A 136 -16.77 -13.63 -13.42
N LEU A 137 -15.95 -12.58 -13.38
CA LEU A 137 -16.46 -11.22 -13.45
C LEU A 137 -17.29 -10.97 -14.72
N ILE A 138 -16.90 -11.54 -15.86
CA ILE A 138 -17.64 -11.38 -17.13
C ILE A 138 -19.07 -11.89 -16.97
N ASN A 139 -19.25 -12.99 -16.24
CA ASN A 139 -20.58 -13.52 -15.96
C ASN A 139 -21.39 -12.61 -15.04
N TYR A 140 -20.78 -12.04 -13.98
CA TYR A 140 -21.46 -11.05 -13.15
C TYR A 140 -21.82 -9.77 -13.92
N LEU A 141 -20.96 -9.34 -14.86
CA LEU A 141 -21.21 -8.19 -15.71
C LEU A 141 -22.35 -8.47 -16.70
N ILE A 142 -22.36 -9.61 -17.37
CA ILE A 142 -23.46 -10.00 -18.26
C ILE A 142 -24.76 -10.12 -17.46
N GLY A 143 -24.74 -10.77 -16.29
CA GLY A 143 -25.91 -10.86 -15.41
C GLY A 143 -26.40 -9.49 -14.96
N GLY A 144 -25.48 -8.58 -14.60
CA GLY A 144 -25.79 -7.20 -14.24
C GLY A 144 -26.35 -6.39 -15.40
N ILE A 145 -25.76 -6.47 -16.59
CA ILE A 145 -26.23 -5.82 -17.82
C ILE A 145 -27.61 -6.37 -18.18
N CYS A 146 -27.82 -7.68 -18.18
CA CYS A 146 -29.12 -8.31 -18.43
C CYS A 146 -30.16 -7.87 -17.39
N GLY A 147 -29.79 -7.79 -16.11
CA GLY A 147 -30.64 -7.27 -15.03
C GLY A 147 -31.01 -5.80 -15.25
N LEU A 148 -30.04 -4.96 -15.63
CA LEU A 148 -30.27 -3.55 -15.97
C LEU A 148 -31.14 -3.39 -17.23
N PHE A 149 -30.95 -4.24 -18.25
CA PHE A 149 -31.81 -4.26 -19.45
C PHE A 149 -33.22 -4.72 -19.14
N LEU A 150 -33.40 -5.73 -18.26
CA LEU A 150 -34.71 -6.16 -17.77
C LEU A 150 -35.39 -5.03 -16.99
N LEU A 151 -34.68 -4.40 -16.05
CA LEU A 151 -35.18 -3.25 -15.30
C LEU A 151 -35.53 -2.06 -16.21
N TYR A 152 -34.72 -1.77 -17.22
CA TYR A 152 -35.01 -0.75 -18.24
C TYR A 152 -36.24 -1.11 -19.07
N SER A 153 -36.40 -2.38 -19.44
CA SER A 153 -37.52 -2.85 -20.26
C SER A 153 -38.86 -2.79 -19.51
N VAL A 154 -38.83 -3.05 -18.20
CA VAL A 154 -39.99 -3.00 -17.31
C VAL A 154 -40.29 -1.56 -16.85
N PHE A 155 -39.26 -0.78 -16.52
CA PHE A 155 -39.39 0.58 -15.98
C PHE A 155 -38.61 1.65 -16.77
N PRO A 156 -38.88 1.84 -18.08
CA PRO A 156 -38.08 2.70 -18.93
C PRO A 156 -38.11 4.17 -18.50
N LYS A 157 -39.26 4.65 -17.98
CA LYS A 157 -39.40 6.04 -17.49
C LYS A 157 -38.63 6.29 -16.19
N PHE A 158 -38.60 5.31 -15.28
CA PHE A 158 -37.82 5.38 -14.04
C PHE A 158 -36.32 5.40 -14.34
N PHE A 159 -35.88 4.53 -15.25
CA PHE A 159 -34.48 4.42 -15.61
C PHE A 159 -33.98 5.63 -16.41
N LEU A 160 -34.79 6.15 -17.34
CA LEU A 160 -34.49 7.42 -18.02
C LEU A 160 -34.42 8.59 -17.03
N ARG A 161 -35.34 8.66 -16.05
CA ARG A 161 -35.23 9.65 -14.96
C ARG A 161 -34.00 9.44 -14.10
N LEU A 162 -33.63 8.21 -13.76
CA LEU A 162 -32.43 7.89 -12.99
C LEU A 162 -31.18 8.34 -13.75
N ILE A 163 -31.09 8.06 -15.06
CA ILE A 163 -29.97 8.49 -15.92
C ILE A 163 -29.94 10.01 -16.04
N VAL A 164 -31.09 10.66 -16.27
CA VAL A 164 -31.16 12.13 -16.35
C VAL A 164 -30.77 12.76 -15.02
N ASN A 165 -31.23 12.22 -13.89
CA ASN A 165 -30.86 12.68 -12.55
C ASN A 165 -29.39 12.39 -12.23
N LEU A 166 -28.86 11.23 -12.64
CA LEU A 166 -27.43 10.91 -12.53
C LEU A 166 -26.61 11.85 -13.40
N LYS A 167 -27.07 12.16 -14.62
CA LYS A 167 -26.43 13.12 -15.53
C LYS A 167 -26.44 14.51 -14.92
N GLU A 168 -27.59 14.99 -14.45
CA GLU A 168 -27.74 16.28 -13.77
C GLU A 168 -26.89 16.33 -12.50
N SER A 169 -26.79 15.24 -11.73
CA SER A 169 -25.95 15.12 -10.54
C SER A 169 -24.44 15.04 -10.87
N LEU A 170 -24.07 14.36 -11.95
CA LEU A 170 -22.71 14.27 -12.49
C LEU A 170 -22.26 15.61 -13.06
N SER A 171 -23.16 16.38 -13.69
CA SER A 171 -22.87 17.71 -14.23
C SER A 171 -23.11 18.85 -13.23
N SER A 172 -23.79 18.58 -12.12
CA SER A 172 -24.06 19.55 -11.08
C SER A 172 -22.76 19.91 -10.39
N THR A 173 -22.46 21.20 -10.39
CA THR A 173 -21.29 21.79 -9.74
C THR A 173 -21.68 22.71 -8.58
N SER A 174 -22.98 22.96 -8.42
CA SER A 174 -23.56 23.81 -7.39
C SER A 174 -24.13 22.95 -6.27
N ILE A 175 -23.35 22.75 -5.21
CA ILE A 175 -23.82 22.17 -3.95
C ILE A 175 -23.78 23.23 -2.85
N SER A 176 -24.69 23.10 -1.89
CA SER A 176 -24.65 23.84 -0.64
C SER A 176 -23.31 23.62 0.09
N THR A 177 -22.85 24.68 0.75
CA THR A 177 -21.69 24.65 1.65
C THR A 177 -21.83 23.60 2.76
N HIS A 178 -23.06 23.35 3.22
CA HIS A 178 -23.39 22.33 4.23
C HIS A 178 -22.96 20.92 3.81
N PHE A 179 -23.08 20.56 2.52
CA PHE A 179 -22.64 19.25 2.05
C PHE A 179 -21.13 19.07 2.21
N TYR A 180 -20.33 20.09 1.88
CA TYR A 180 -18.88 20.01 2.03
C TYR A 180 -18.46 19.91 3.50
N TRP A 181 -19.20 20.53 4.42
CA TRP A 181 -18.98 20.35 5.86
C TRP A 181 -19.33 18.95 6.34
N LEU A 182 -20.44 18.38 5.87
CA LEU A 182 -20.80 16.99 6.16
C LEU A 182 -19.74 16.03 5.62
N TRP A 183 -19.27 16.24 4.39
CA TRP A 183 -18.26 15.41 3.76
C TRP A 183 -16.90 15.53 4.46
N LEU A 184 -16.51 16.73 4.91
CA LEU A 184 -15.34 16.92 5.77
C LEU A 184 -15.50 16.17 7.10
N GLY A 185 -16.69 16.23 7.71
CA GLY A 185 -17.04 15.45 8.90
C GLY A 185 -16.85 13.95 8.69
N ILE A 186 -17.33 13.42 7.56
CA ILE A 186 -17.12 12.02 7.17
C ILE A 186 -15.62 11.72 6.98
N ALA A 187 -14.87 12.63 6.35
CA ALA A 187 -13.43 12.46 6.17
C ALA A 187 -12.67 12.38 7.50
N ILE A 188 -13.14 13.06 8.54
CA ILE A 188 -12.54 12.98 9.88
C ILE A 188 -13.03 11.72 10.63
N LEU A 189 -14.33 11.47 10.62
CA LEU A 189 -14.93 10.39 11.44
C LEU A 189 -14.65 8.99 10.88
N PHE A 190 -14.57 8.81 9.57
CA PHE A 190 -14.34 7.50 8.96
C PHE A 190 -13.03 6.82 9.43
N PRO A 191 -11.83 7.44 9.32
CA PRO A 191 -10.59 6.84 9.80
C PRO A 191 -10.61 6.59 11.32
N VAL A 192 -11.26 7.47 12.09
CA VAL A 192 -11.43 7.29 13.55
C VAL A 192 -12.22 6.01 13.82
N CYS A 193 -13.44 5.90 13.28
CA CYS A 193 -14.29 4.73 13.46
C CYS A 193 -13.61 3.44 12.97
N PHE A 194 -12.90 3.50 11.85
CA PHE A 194 -12.17 2.36 11.31
C PHE A 194 -11.04 1.90 12.26
N LEU A 195 -10.20 2.81 12.75
CA LEU A 195 -9.13 2.45 13.68
C LEU A 195 -9.69 1.89 14.98
N PHE A 196 -10.71 2.52 15.57
CA PHE A 196 -11.39 1.97 16.75
C PHE A 196 -11.95 0.57 16.50
N TYR A 197 -12.53 0.30 15.33
CA TYR A 197 -12.98 -1.04 14.96
C TYR A 197 -11.81 -2.04 14.93
N VAL A 198 -10.71 -1.72 14.25
CA VAL A 198 -9.52 -2.57 14.15
C VAL A 198 -8.94 -2.88 15.53
N TRP A 199 -8.88 -1.86 16.37
CA TRP A 199 -8.40 -1.91 17.75
C TRP A 199 -9.28 -2.74 18.67
N ILE A 200 -10.60 -2.53 18.64
CA ILE A 200 -11.56 -3.31 19.42
C ILE A 200 -11.59 -4.76 18.97
N THR A 201 -11.45 -5.04 17.69
CA THR A 201 -11.46 -6.41 17.15
C THR A 201 -10.10 -7.10 17.23
N GLY A 202 -9.01 -6.37 17.48
CA GLY A 202 -7.66 -6.91 17.45
C GLY A 202 -7.24 -7.34 16.05
N GLN A 203 -7.82 -6.75 15.01
CA GLN A 203 -7.54 -7.14 13.63
C GLN A 203 -6.15 -6.71 13.21
N SER A 204 -5.37 -7.66 12.70
CA SER A 204 -4.09 -7.37 12.07
C SER A 204 -4.34 -6.99 10.61
N ILE A 205 -3.77 -5.87 10.17
CA ILE A 205 -3.92 -5.34 8.81
C ILE A 205 -2.54 -4.99 8.26
N GLY A 206 -2.17 -5.60 7.14
CA GLY A 206 -0.87 -5.37 6.51
C GLY A 206 0.28 -5.72 7.47
N LEU A 207 1.08 -4.72 7.84
CA LEU A 207 2.23 -4.85 8.75
C LEU A 207 1.94 -4.36 10.18
N SER A 208 0.66 -4.19 10.52
CA SER A 208 0.19 -3.81 11.85
C SER A 208 -0.51 -4.99 12.51
N VAL A 209 0.15 -5.58 13.50
CA VAL A 209 -0.35 -6.71 14.27
C VAL A 209 -1.23 -6.20 15.41
N ALA A 210 -2.40 -6.82 15.57
CA ALA A 210 -3.45 -6.36 16.50
C ALA A 210 -3.83 -4.87 16.31
N GLY A 211 -3.61 -4.31 15.12
CA GLY A 211 -3.98 -2.94 14.76
C GLY A 211 -3.05 -1.84 15.30
N HIS A 212 -2.02 -2.17 16.06
CA HIS A 212 -1.14 -1.18 16.68
C HIS A 212 0.33 -1.60 16.75
N PHE A 213 0.63 -2.90 16.88
CA PHE A 213 2.00 -3.38 16.97
C PHE A 213 2.63 -3.44 15.58
N GLN A 214 3.55 -2.51 15.32
CA GLN A 214 4.23 -2.35 14.04
C GLN A 214 5.35 -3.40 13.88
N VAL A 215 5.39 -4.12 12.76
CA VAL A 215 6.45 -5.08 12.42
C VAL A 215 7.14 -4.69 11.11
N SER A 216 8.39 -5.11 10.87
CA SER A 216 9.16 -4.79 9.64
C SER A 216 9.37 -3.27 9.43
N ASP A 217 9.31 -2.76 8.20
CA ASP A 217 9.52 -1.34 7.84
C ASP A 217 8.78 -0.34 8.74
N PRO A 218 7.48 -0.51 9.07
CA PRO A 218 6.77 0.37 10.01
C PRO A 218 7.46 0.52 11.36
N SER A 219 8.00 -0.58 11.90
CA SER A 219 8.74 -0.57 13.18
C SER A 219 10.07 0.16 13.06
N GLY A 220 10.74 0.04 11.90
CA GLY A 220 11.95 0.79 11.58
C GLY A 220 11.68 2.29 11.47
N TYR A 221 10.60 2.70 10.80
CA TYR A 221 10.23 4.11 10.72
C TYR A 221 9.81 4.69 12.07
N TRP A 222 9.10 3.93 12.90
CA TRP A 222 8.81 4.29 14.28
C TRP A 222 10.09 4.54 15.08
N TYR A 223 11.08 3.64 14.95
CA TYR A 223 12.39 3.78 15.57
C TYR A 223 13.09 5.05 15.08
N CYS A 224 13.24 5.24 13.76
CA CYS A 224 13.88 6.42 13.19
C CYS A 224 13.26 7.73 13.68
N ALA A 225 11.92 7.80 13.71
CA ALA A 225 11.20 8.99 14.16
C ALA A 225 11.43 9.29 15.66
N ASN A 226 11.48 8.26 16.51
CA ASN A 226 11.82 8.43 17.93
C ASN A 226 13.28 8.86 18.12
N THR A 227 14.21 8.34 17.32
CA THR A 227 15.63 8.74 17.36
C THR A 227 15.79 10.21 16.98
N ILE A 228 15.09 10.69 15.93
CA ILE A 228 15.05 12.11 15.55
C ILE A 228 14.52 12.97 16.71
N LEU A 229 13.43 12.53 17.35
CA LEU A 229 12.75 13.29 18.40
C LEU A 229 13.52 13.37 19.73
N ASN A 230 14.17 12.27 20.09
CA ASN A 230 14.86 12.10 21.37
C ASN A 230 16.31 12.57 21.36
N ARG A 231 16.82 13.10 20.23
CA ARG A 231 18.12 13.78 20.06
C ARG A 231 19.15 13.29 21.07
N VAL A 232 19.62 12.07 20.89
CA VAL A 232 20.54 11.55 21.87
C VAL A 232 21.88 12.25 21.70
N ASP A 233 22.22 13.06 22.70
CA ASP A 233 23.54 13.63 22.90
C ASP A 233 24.56 12.51 23.11
N SER A 234 25.05 11.92 22.03
CA SER A 234 26.41 11.38 22.02
C SER A 234 27.26 12.36 21.25
N LEU A 235 27.95 13.24 21.98
CA LEU A 235 29.21 13.91 21.61
C LEU A 235 29.70 13.57 20.18
N GLY A 236 29.15 14.26 19.16
CA GLY A 236 29.54 14.05 17.75
C GLY A 236 28.39 13.88 16.74
N GLY A 237 27.52 14.89 16.61
CA GLY A 237 26.57 15.00 15.48
C GLY A 237 25.36 14.06 15.53
N MET A 238 24.30 14.39 14.79
CA MET A 238 23.23 13.43 14.48
C MET A 238 23.84 12.31 13.64
N GLN A 239 24.24 11.19 14.26
CA GLN A 239 24.49 9.95 13.53
C GLN A 239 23.27 9.07 13.68
N ILE A 240 22.25 9.35 12.86
CA ILE A 240 21.13 8.42 12.70
C ILE A 240 21.62 7.25 11.85
N VAL A 241 21.18 6.05 12.20
CA VAL A 241 21.48 4.81 11.48
C VAL A 241 21.18 4.97 9.99
N ASP A 242 22.11 4.56 9.14
CA ASP A 242 22.05 4.74 7.68
C ASP A 242 20.70 4.33 7.07
N TRP A 243 20.04 3.29 7.61
CA TRP A 243 18.71 2.86 7.14
C TRP A 243 17.65 3.97 7.22
N CYS A 244 17.69 4.82 8.25
CA CYS A 244 16.77 5.95 8.38
C CYS A 244 16.99 7.02 7.29
N LEU A 245 18.20 7.08 6.72
CA LEU A 245 18.59 8.05 5.71
C LEU A 245 18.07 7.70 4.31
N ARG A 246 17.56 6.47 4.12
CA ARG A 246 16.96 5.98 2.87
C ARG A 246 15.83 6.90 2.37
N ARG A 247 14.97 7.39 3.28
CA ARG A 247 13.75 8.19 2.97
C ARG A 247 13.42 9.23 4.04
N THR A 248 14.40 10.04 4.44
CA THR A 248 14.35 11.00 5.57
C THR A 248 13.10 11.88 5.67
N ILE A 249 12.43 12.24 4.57
CA ILE A 249 11.18 13.02 4.63
C ILE A 249 10.13 12.34 5.52
N TYR A 250 9.91 11.02 5.39
CA TYR A 250 8.87 10.34 6.16
C TYR A 250 9.21 10.18 7.65
N PRO A 251 10.39 9.68 8.07
CA PRO A 251 10.79 9.66 9.48
C PRO A 251 10.74 11.04 10.14
N THR A 252 11.11 12.10 9.42
CA THR A 252 11.03 13.48 9.95
C THR A 252 9.58 13.91 10.14
N PHE A 253 8.72 13.66 9.15
CA PHE A 253 7.28 13.92 9.27
C PHE A 253 6.65 13.13 10.42
N LEU A 254 6.98 11.84 10.55
CA LEU A 254 6.50 10.98 11.63
C LEU A 254 7.00 11.47 13.00
N ALA A 255 8.26 11.92 13.11
CA ALA A 255 8.80 12.50 14.34
C ALA A 255 8.00 13.73 14.79
N GLY A 256 7.51 14.54 13.86
CA GLY A 256 6.64 15.67 14.15
C GLY A 256 5.29 15.26 14.71
N ILE A 257 4.67 14.21 14.13
CA ILE A 257 3.43 13.65 14.67
C ILE A 257 3.67 13.09 16.09
N LEU A 258 4.77 12.36 16.29
CA LEU A 258 5.15 11.84 17.61
C LEU A 258 5.36 12.95 18.63
N TYR A 259 5.93 14.08 18.24
CA TYR A 259 6.08 15.25 19.11
C TYR A 259 4.73 15.72 19.65
N PHE A 260 3.74 15.93 18.77
CA PHE A 260 2.41 16.39 19.18
C PHE A 260 1.64 15.36 19.98
N MET A 261 1.77 14.07 19.62
CA MET A 261 1.03 12.96 20.23
C MET A 261 1.75 12.35 21.44
N GLN A 262 2.82 12.98 21.93
CA GLN A 262 3.62 12.50 23.07
C GLN A 262 4.08 11.04 22.91
N GLN A 263 4.50 10.70 21.69
CA GLN A 263 4.99 9.38 21.29
C GLN A 263 3.99 8.22 21.45
N ASP A 264 2.69 8.47 21.64
CA ASP A 264 1.69 7.41 21.75
C ASP A 264 1.28 6.86 20.38
N VAL A 265 1.41 5.55 20.17
CA VAL A 265 1.11 4.90 18.88
C VAL A 265 -0.32 5.08 18.42
N TYR A 266 -1.31 5.03 19.33
CA TYR A 266 -2.72 5.12 18.95
C TYR A 266 -3.07 6.51 18.46
N PHE A 267 -2.66 7.54 19.21
CA PHE A 267 -2.87 8.93 18.83
C PHE A 267 -2.06 9.32 17.58
N THR A 268 -0.86 8.74 17.41
CA THR A 268 -0.04 8.91 16.20
C THR A 268 -0.76 8.37 14.96
N LEU A 269 -1.26 7.13 15.01
CA LEU A 269 -2.01 6.53 13.91
C LEU A 269 -3.31 7.31 13.62
N LEU A 270 -3.98 7.81 14.66
CA LEU A 270 -5.20 8.60 14.54
C LEU A 270 -4.94 9.93 13.81
N LEU A 271 -3.98 10.72 14.27
CA LEU A 271 -3.66 12.02 13.68
C LEU A 271 -3.18 11.87 12.23
N GLN A 272 -2.30 10.88 11.97
CA GLN A 272 -1.82 10.58 10.63
C GLN A 272 -2.99 10.22 9.68
N SER A 273 -3.91 9.37 10.13
CA SER A 273 -5.07 8.94 9.34
C SER A 273 -6.07 10.06 9.06
N ILE A 274 -6.30 10.94 10.04
CA ILE A 274 -7.15 12.14 9.87
C ILE A 274 -6.51 13.10 8.86
N LEU A 275 -5.22 13.43 9.03
CA LEU A 275 -4.51 14.33 8.11
C LEU A 275 -4.56 13.82 6.66
N LEU A 276 -4.35 12.51 6.50
CA LEU A 276 -4.40 11.85 5.21
C LEU A 276 -5.81 11.89 4.60
N SER A 277 -6.85 11.53 5.35
CA SER A 277 -8.24 11.53 4.89
C SER A 277 -8.76 12.94 4.56
N VAL A 278 -8.38 13.96 5.35
CA VAL A 278 -8.72 15.36 5.08
C VAL A 278 -7.98 15.89 3.83
N SER A 279 -6.74 15.45 3.60
CA SER A 279 -6.00 15.77 2.36
C SER A 279 -6.69 15.16 1.13
N ALA A 280 -7.15 13.91 1.23
CA ALA A 280 -7.94 13.26 0.18
C ALA A 280 -9.29 13.97 -0.05
N PHE A 281 -9.94 14.46 1.00
CA PHE A 281 -11.14 15.29 0.88
C PHE A 281 -10.87 16.60 0.14
N PHE A 282 -9.77 17.30 0.45
CA PHE A 282 -9.39 18.53 -0.27
C PHE A 282 -9.23 18.27 -1.77
N LEU A 283 -8.53 17.20 -2.13
CA LEU A 283 -8.40 16.75 -3.52
C LEU A 283 -9.77 16.46 -4.15
N ALA A 284 -10.60 15.65 -3.48
CA ALA A 284 -11.90 15.23 -3.97
C ALA A 284 -12.86 16.41 -4.16
N LYS A 285 -12.84 17.38 -3.26
CA LYS A 285 -13.56 18.65 -3.37
C LYS A 285 -13.13 19.43 -4.62
N ARG A 286 -11.83 19.46 -4.92
CA ARG A 286 -11.31 20.13 -6.12
C ARG A 286 -11.75 19.44 -7.41
N LEU A 287 -11.69 18.11 -7.41
CA LEU A 287 -12.19 17.32 -8.51
C LEU A 287 -13.71 17.47 -8.69
N ALA A 288 -14.46 17.60 -7.60
CA ALA A 288 -15.89 17.88 -7.65
C ALA A 288 -16.20 19.20 -8.36
N HIS A 289 -15.40 20.25 -8.11
CA HIS A 289 -15.54 21.53 -8.80
C HIS A 289 -15.14 21.48 -10.29
N LEU A 290 -14.13 20.67 -10.64
CA LEU A 290 -13.64 20.57 -12.02
C LEU A 290 -14.47 19.63 -12.92
N SER A 291 -14.86 18.48 -12.38
CA SER A 291 -15.39 17.34 -13.14
C SER A 291 -16.75 16.83 -12.64
N GLY A 292 -17.32 17.49 -11.64
CA GLY A 292 -18.61 17.14 -11.04
C GLY A 292 -18.49 16.30 -9.78
N ILE A 293 -19.52 16.39 -8.94
CA ILE A 293 -19.53 15.88 -7.56
C ILE A 293 -19.30 14.39 -7.48
N ALA A 294 -19.96 13.64 -8.36
CA ALA A 294 -19.87 12.19 -8.37
C ALA A 294 -18.43 11.72 -8.69
N SER A 295 -17.70 12.43 -9.54
CA SER A 295 -16.27 12.16 -9.77
C SER A 295 -15.46 12.36 -8.48
N GLY A 296 -15.68 13.48 -7.78
CA GLY A 296 -15.04 13.74 -6.49
C GLY A 296 -15.35 12.67 -5.43
N ILE A 297 -16.62 12.28 -5.28
CA ILE A 297 -17.05 11.22 -4.33
C ILE A 297 -16.42 9.88 -4.68
N LEU A 298 -16.43 9.48 -5.96
CA LEU A 298 -15.84 8.22 -6.41
C LEU A 298 -14.34 8.16 -6.15
N VAL A 299 -13.60 9.24 -6.47
CA VAL A 299 -12.17 9.34 -6.15
C VAL A 299 -11.95 9.21 -4.64
N PHE A 300 -12.73 9.92 -3.83
CA PHE A 300 -12.63 9.83 -2.39
C PHE A 300 -12.85 8.41 -1.87
N ILE A 301 -13.87 7.70 -2.36
CA ILE A 301 -14.15 6.31 -1.98
C ILE A 301 -12.99 5.38 -2.37
N LEU A 302 -12.42 5.52 -3.57
CA LEU A 302 -11.27 4.73 -4.01
C LEU A 302 -10.05 4.98 -3.11
N PHE A 303 -9.81 6.24 -2.76
CA PHE A 303 -8.80 6.64 -1.78
C PHE A 303 -9.05 5.99 -0.42
N GLN A 304 -10.28 6.05 0.11
CA GLN A 304 -10.61 5.41 1.39
C GLN A 304 -10.36 3.90 1.37
N ALA A 305 -10.78 3.22 0.31
CA ALA A 305 -10.55 1.78 0.16
C ALA A 305 -9.06 1.41 0.07
N TYR A 306 -8.24 2.26 -0.54
CA TYR A 306 -6.80 2.06 -0.57
C TYR A 306 -6.16 2.27 0.82
N MET A 307 -6.60 3.30 1.54
CA MET A 307 -6.01 3.71 2.82
C MET A 307 -6.26 2.75 3.97
N ILE A 308 -7.45 2.14 4.04
CA ILE A 308 -7.79 1.18 5.10
C ILE A 308 -6.84 -0.03 5.15
N ILE A 309 -6.18 -0.36 4.04
CA ILE A 309 -5.27 -1.50 3.92
C ILE A 309 -3.82 -1.09 3.95
N ASN A 310 -3.46 0.00 3.26
CA ASN A 310 -2.06 0.35 3.02
C ASN A 310 -1.52 1.45 3.94
N THR A 311 -2.36 2.18 4.68
CA THR A 311 -1.92 3.34 5.45
C THR A 311 -2.44 3.40 6.87
N TYR A 312 -3.76 3.45 7.10
CA TYR A 312 -4.35 3.84 8.40
C TYR A 312 -3.75 3.12 9.63
N PRO A 313 -3.62 1.79 9.65
CA PRO A 313 -3.12 1.09 10.83
C PRO A 313 -1.59 1.03 10.91
N THR A 314 -0.85 1.66 9.98
CA THR A 314 0.60 1.47 9.80
C THR A 314 1.41 2.78 9.79
N THR A 315 2.63 2.73 10.30
CA THR A 315 3.62 3.81 10.16
C THR A 315 4.50 3.62 8.92
N MET A 316 3.84 3.59 7.75
CA MET A 316 4.48 3.43 6.44
C MET A 316 4.63 4.73 5.66
N THR A 317 5.64 4.78 4.78
CA THR A 317 5.94 5.92 3.88
C THR A 317 4.79 6.34 2.97
N GLU A 318 3.90 5.41 2.65
CA GLU A 318 2.67 5.60 1.89
C GLU A 318 1.80 6.72 2.49
N ASN A 319 1.83 6.92 3.82
CA ASN A 319 1.13 7.99 4.50
C ASN A 319 1.57 9.38 4.01
N ALA A 320 2.87 9.68 4.09
CA ALA A 320 3.38 10.97 3.61
C ALA A 320 3.25 11.07 2.09
N GLY A 321 3.55 10.00 1.35
CA GLY A 321 3.38 9.96 -0.10
C GLY A 321 1.98 10.38 -0.54
N LEU A 322 0.94 9.85 0.11
CA LEU A 322 -0.45 10.20 -0.21
C LEU A 322 -0.88 11.58 0.31
N ILE A 323 -0.43 12.00 1.50
CA ILE A 323 -0.74 13.35 2.03
C ILE A 323 -0.23 14.41 1.04
N PHE A 324 1.05 14.32 0.69
CA PHE A 324 1.68 15.29 -0.20
C PHE A 324 1.13 15.21 -1.63
N SER A 325 0.80 14.02 -2.13
CA SER A 325 0.22 13.89 -3.47
C SER A 325 -1.21 14.45 -3.53
N CYS A 326 -2.07 14.13 -2.56
CA CYS A 326 -3.43 14.67 -2.49
C CYS A 326 -3.43 16.20 -2.43
N LEU A 327 -2.56 16.79 -1.60
CA LEU A 327 -2.37 18.24 -1.58
C LEU A 327 -1.85 18.73 -2.94
N GLY A 328 -0.79 18.12 -3.47
CA GLY A 328 -0.16 18.51 -4.73
C GLY A 328 -1.13 18.54 -5.91
N PHE A 329 -1.86 17.45 -6.14
CA PHE A 329 -2.90 17.41 -7.17
C PHE A 329 -4.06 18.34 -6.89
N GLY A 330 -4.47 18.50 -5.62
CA GLY A 330 -5.49 19.47 -5.25
C GLY A 330 -5.09 20.91 -5.63
N PHE A 331 -3.81 21.26 -5.47
CA PHE A 331 -3.25 22.55 -5.89
C PHE A 331 -3.09 22.69 -7.41
N ILE A 332 -2.71 21.63 -8.13
CA ILE A 332 -2.69 21.62 -9.60
C ILE A 332 -4.11 21.86 -10.14
N PHE A 333 -5.09 21.13 -9.63
CA PHE A 333 -6.49 21.26 -10.02
C PHE A 333 -7.07 22.64 -9.66
N TRP A 334 -6.74 23.15 -8.48
CA TRP A 334 -7.12 24.51 -8.10
C TRP A 334 -6.45 25.57 -9.00
N GLY A 335 -5.20 25.34 -9.39
CA GLY A 335 -4.49 26.16 -10.36
C GLY A 335 -5.17 26.16 -11.72
N CYS A 336 -5.58 24.99 -12.22
CA CYS A 336 -6.30 24.85 -13.48
C CYS A 336 -7.65 25.57 -13.42
N GLU A 337 -8.42 25.40 -12.33
CA GLU A 337 -9.71 26.08 -12.10
C GLU A 337 -9.56 27.62 -12.13
N ARG A 338 -8.43 28.15 -11.64
CA ARG A 338 -8.20 29.59 -11.48
C ARG A 338 -7.29 30.20 -12.55
N HIS A 339 -6.78 29.40 -13.48
CA HIS A 339 -5.68 29.77 -14.38
C HIS A 339 -4.49 30.42 -13.63
N LYS A 340 -4.15 29.89 -12.44
CA LYS A 340 -3.06 30.39 -11.59
C LYS A 340 -1.86 29.44 -11.62
N ILE A 341 -0.85 29.81 -12.39
CA ILE A 341 0.37 28.99 -12.59
C ILE A 341 1.11 28.74 -11.28
N LEU A 342 1.18 29.73 -10.38
CA LEU A 342 1.84 29.57 -9.08
C LEU A 342 1.25 28.41 -8.24
N LEU A 343 -0.07 28.19 -8.30
CA LEU A 343 -0.69 27.06 -7.59
C LEU A 343 -0.25 25.71 -8.19
N MET A 344 -0.05 25.66 -9.51
CA MET A 344 0.45 24.45 -10.18
C MET A 344 1.93 24.21 -9.82
N VAL A 345 2.75 25.26 -9.72
CA VAL A 345 4.15 25.17 -9.29
C VAL A 345 4.23 24.59 -7.87
N ILE A 346 3.42 25.12 -6.94
CA ILE A 346 3.31 24.58 -5.57
C ILE A 346 2.87 23.10 -5.64
N GLY A 347 1.87 22.79 -6.46
CA GLY A 347 1.36 21.43 -6.62
C GLY A 347 2.40 20.43 -7.11
N ILE A 348 3.20 20.78 -8.13
CA ILE A 348 4.30 19.94 -8.63
C ILE A 348 5.42 19.80 -7.58
N GLY A 349 5.70 20.86 -6.82
CA GLY A 349 6.63 20.80 -5.68
C GLY A 349 6.20 19.76 -4.65
N LEU A 350 4.92 19.74 -4.28
CA LEU A 350 4.37 18.77 -3.35
C LEU A 350 4.38 17.34 -3.92
N ILE A 351 4.13 17.14 -5.21
CA ILE A 351 4.25 15.81 -5.85
C ILE A 351 5.71 15.34 -5.85
N SER A 352 6.68 16.24 -6.06
CA SER A 352 8.10 15.92 -5.92
C SER A 352 8.44 15.48 -4.49
N ILE A 353 7.92 16.17 -3.47
CA ILE A 353 8.06 15.74 -2.05
C ILE A 353 7.38 14.38 -1.85
N ALA A 354 6.19 14.16 -2.39
CA ALA A 354 5.47 12.88 -2.28
C ALA A 354 6.28 11.70 -2.82
N LEU A 355 6.85 11.85 -4.03
CA LEU A 355 7.68 10.83 -4.67
C LEU A 355 9.01 10.60 -3.94
N ASN A 356 9.54 11.60 -3.23
CA ASN A 356 10.73 11.41 -2.39
C ASN A 356 10.40 10.83 -1.00
N ALA A 357 9.25 11.16 -0.42
CA ALA A 357 8.76 10.54 0.81
C ALA A 357 8.39 9.06 0.60
N ARG A 358 7.80 8.76 -0.57
CA ARG A 358 7.51 7.41 -1.05
C ARG A 358 8.00 7.24 -2.48
N ALA A 359 9.24 6.76 -2.62
CA ALA A 359 9.83 6.37 -3.89
C ALA A 359 8.89 5.46 -4.67
N GLY A 360 8.60 5.82 -5.92
CA GLY A 360 7.58 5.18 -6.74
C GLY A 360 7.75 5.53 -8.20
N ALA A 361 6.67 5.98 -8.84
CA ALA A 361 6.65 6.27 -10.27
C ALA A 361 7.34 7.60 -10.63
N PHE A 362 8.67 7.68 -10.52
CA PHE A 362 9.43 8.91 -10.77
C PHE A 362 9.29 9.46 -12.19
N PHE A 363 8.98 8.64 -13.21
CA PHE A 363 8.71 9.13 -14.56
C PHE A 363 7.44 9.99 -14.67
N VAL A 364 6.61 10.06 -13.62
CA VAL A 364 5.54 11.05 -13.53
C VAL A 364 6.08 12.48 -13.58
N LEU A 365 7.18 12.81 -12.89
CA LEU A 365 7.72 14.18 -12.88
C LEU A 365 8.08 14.72 -14.28
N PRO A 366 8.88 14.02 -15.11
CA PRO A 366 9.14 14.49 -16.47
C PRO A 366 7.86 14.54 -17.32
N MET A 367 6.90 13.63 -17.14
CA MET A 367 5.62 13.71 -17.84
C MET A 367 4.77 14.91 -17.41
N LEU A 368 4.83 15.32 -16.13
CA LEU A 368 4.22 16.56 -15.65
C LEU A 368 4.90 17.80 -16.25
N LEU A 369 6.21 17.78 -16.44
CA LEU A 369 6.92 18.86 -17.14
C LEU A 369 6.50 18.96 -18.62
N VAL A 370 6.33 17.83 -19.31
CA VAL A 370 5.77 17.81 -20.68
C VAL A 370 4.36 18.40 -20.68
N TRP A 371 3.51 18.00 -19.73
CA TRP A 371 2.16 18.57 -19.59
C TRP A 371 2.19 20.09 -19.39
N VAL A 372 3.06 20.58 -18.51
CA VAL A 372 3.26 22.01 -18.24
C VAL A 372 3.64 22.77 -19.50
N LEU A 373 4.59 22.26 -20.30
CA LEU A 373 5.03 22.93 -21.53
C LEU A 373 3.85 23.11 -22.50
N VAL A 374 3.07 22.04 -22.70
CA VAL A 374 1.88 22.08 -23.56
C VAL A 374 0.81 23.02 -22.98
N TYR A 375 0.63 23.04 -21.65
CA TYR A 375 -0.32 23.94 -20.99
C TYR A 375 0.06 25.41 -21.17
N LEU A 376 1.32 25.76 -20.91
CA LEU A 376 1.82 27.13 -21.03
C LEU A 376 1.71 27.65 -22.46
N GLU A 377 2.03 26.83 -23.45
CA GLU A 377 1.91 27.18 -24.87
C GLU A 377 0.45 27.45 -25.26
N ARG A 378 -0.48 26.56 -24.86
CA ARG A 378 -1.91 26.69 -25.15
C ARG A 378 -2.52 27.93 -24.51
N GLU A 379 -2.15 28.23 -23.27
CA GLU A 379 -2.62 29.40 -22.51
C GLU A 379 -1.83 30.68 -22.84
N LYS A 380 -0.93 30.64 -23.84
CA LYS A 380 -0.09 31.76 -24.30
C LYS A 380 0.72 32.43 -23.16
N GLN A 381 1.20 31.61 -22.23
CA GLN A 381 2.02 32.04 -21.09
C GLN A 381 3.51 32.05 -21.45
N LYS A 382 4.32 32.74 -20.65
CA LYS A 382 5.78 32.79 -20.85
C LYS A 382 6.43 31.45 -20.52
N VAL A 383 6.79 30.67 -21.54
CA VAL A 383 7.30 29.29 -21.39
C VAL A 383 8.59 29.21 -20.58
N ILE A 384 9.60 30.04 -20.89
CA ILE A 384 10.93 29.96 -20.26
C ILE A 384 10.89 30.22 -18.73
N PRO A 385 10.42 31.37 -18.23
CA PRO A 385 10.48 31.65 -16.79
C PRO A 385 9.63 30.67 -15.97
N TRP A 386 8.44 30.32 -16.47
CA TRP A 386 7.60 29.33 -15.79
C TRP A 386 8.19 27.92 -15.88
N GLY A 387 8.79 27.55 -17.00
CA GLY A 387 9.50 26.28 -17.18
C GLY A 387 10.60 26.09 -16.13
N ILE A 388 11.40 27.13 -15.86
CA ILE A 388 12.40 27.11 -14.80
C ILE A 388 11.75 26.88 -13.42
N CYS A 389 10.68 27.61 -13.10
CA CYS A 389 9.93 27.41 -11.85
C CYS A 389 9.42 25.97 -11.68
N PHE A 390 8.94 25.35 -12.75
CA PHE A 390 8.46 23.96 -12.72
C PHE A 390 9.58 22.94 -12.60
N ILE A 391 10.76 23.19 -13.19
CA ILE A 391 11.95 22.36 -13.00
C ILE A 391 12.43 22.45 -11.54
N LEU A 392 12.48 23.65 -10.97
CA LEU A 392 12.82 23.86 -9.56
C LEU A 392 11.81 23.16 -8.64
N ALA A 393 10.52 23.28 -8.92
CA ALA A 393 9.47 22.58 -8.19
C ALA A 393 9.63 21.05 -8.28
N SER A 394 9.90 20.51 -9.48
CA SER A 394 10.13 19.08 -9.68
C SER A 394 11.37 18.57 -8.96
N SER A 395 12.36 19.44 -8.73
CA SER A 395 13.59 19.13 -8.00
C SER A 395 13.46 19.29 -6.48
N PHE A 396 12.40 19.96 -6.01
CA PHE A 396 12.28 20.38 -4.61
C PHE A 396 12.26 19.21 -3.62
N GLY A 397 11.57 18.11 -3.93
CA GLY A 397 11.55 16.92 -3.08
C GLY A 397 12.93 16.26 -2.92
N PHE A 398 13.73 16.24 -3.99
CA PHE A 398 15.10 15.70 -3.96
C PHE A 398 16.01 16.58 -3.11
N ILE A 399 15.90 17.91 -3.27
CA ILE A 399 16.64 18.88 -2.48
C ILE A 399 16.28 18.74 -1.00
N LEU A 400 14.99 18.66 -0.66
CA LEU A 400 14.53 18.48 0.71
C LEU A 400 15.05 17.17 1.33
N GLN A 401 14.94 16.05 0.60
CA GLN A 401 15.45 14.75 1.02
C GLN A 401 16.97 14.81 1.30
N PHE A 402 17.74 15.41 0.39
CA PHE A 402 19.18 15.58 0.52
C PHE A 402 19.55 16.46 1.73
N LEU A 403 18.90 17.61 1.91
CA LEU A 403 19.14 18.51 3.03
C LEU A 403 18.85 17.84 4.37
N LEU A 404 17.70 17.16 4.49
CA LEU A 404 17.35 16.41 5.70
C LEU A 404 18.37 15.30 5.98
N ALA A 405 18.78 14.53 4.96
CA ALA A 405 19.78 13.47 5.12
C ALA A 405 21.15 14.00 5.52
N HIS A 406 21.56 15.14 4.97
CA HIS A 406 22.81 15.82 5.34
C HIS A 406 22.78 16.36 6.78
N MET A 407 21.64 16.92 7.22
CA MET A 407 21.46 17.36 8.61
C MET A 407 21.50 16.20 9.61
N MET A 408 21.08 14.99 9.18
CA MET A 408 20.89 13.81 10.03
C MET A 408 22.04 12.79 9.98
N GLY A 409 23.07 13.04 9.18
CA GLY A 409 24.19 12.12 8.98
C GLY A 409 24.74 12.16 7.55
N ASN A 410 24.80 10.99 6.90
CA ASN A 410 25.40 10.85 5.58
C ASN A 410 24.34 10.84 4.46
N ALA A 411 24.34 11.88 3.63
CA ALA A 411 23.41 12.01 2.51
C ALA A 411 23.57 10.94 1.41
N SER A 412 24.69 10.21 1.38
CA SER A 412 24.98 9.21 0.35
C SER A 412 24.03 8.01 0.33
N ASN A 413 23.31 7.72 1.42
CA ASN A 413 22.35 6.61 1.45
C ASN A 413 20.92 6.99 1.02
N THR A 414 20.74 8.17 0.43
CA THR A 414 19.44 8.60 -0.08
C THR A 414 18.94 7.63 -1.14
N MET A 415 17.73 7.08 -0.95
CA MET A 415 17.12 6.08 -1.83
C MET A 415 17.93 4.78 -2.02
N GLY A 416 18.79 4.42 -1.06
CA GLY A 416 19.67 3.24 -1.14
C GLY A 416 18.96 1.92 -1.45
N ASN A 417 17.67 1.77 -1.09
CA ASN A 417 16.86 0.58 -1.35
C ASN A 417 16.76 0.22 -2.83
N PHE A 418 16.91 1.20 -3.73
CA PHE A 418 16.81 0.96 -5.16
C PHE A 418 17.94 0.07 -5.69
N SER A 419 19.09 0.01 -5.01
CA SER A 419 20.19 -0.92 -5.36
C SER A 419 19.71 -2.37 -5.38
N TYR A 420 18.95 -2.79 -4.37
CA TYR A 420 18.38 -4.13 -4.26
C TYR A 420 17.40 -4.45 -5.40
N THR A 421 16.54 -3.50 -5.74
CA THR A 421 15.61 -3.64 -6.89
C THR A 421 16.35 -3.73 -8.22
N LEU A 422 17.37 -2.88 -8.42
CA LEU A 422 18.18 -2.93 -9.62
C LEU A 422 18.95 -4.24 -9.74
N TYR A 423 19.47 -4.77 -8.63
CA TYR A 423 20.10 -6.09 -8.61
C TYR A 423 19.11 -7.19 -9.01
N GLY A 424 17.92 -7.22 -8.38
CA GLY A 424 16.86 -8.19 -8.72
C GLY A 424 16.45 -8.14 -10.20
N LEU A 425 16.43 -6.95 -10.79
CA LEU A 425 16.24 -6.76 -12.24
C LEU A 425 17.41 -7.30 -13.07
N SER A 426 18.65 -7.02 -12.66
CA SER A 426 19.87 -7.44 -13.36
C SER A 426 20.01 -8.95 -13.51
N VAL A 427 19.35 -9.73 -12.65
CA VAL A 427 19.38 -11.21 -12.64
C VAL A 427 18.07 -11.85 -13.16
N GLY A 428 17.29 -11.13 -13.97
CA GLY A 428 16.08 -11.67 -14.61
C GLY A 428 14.78 -11.40 -13.85
N GLY A 429 14.72 -10.37 -13.01
CA GLY A 429 13.53 -10.03 -12.22
C GLY A 429 13.20 -11.06 -11.13
N LYS A 430 14.22 -11.60 -10.46
CA LYS A 430 14.07 -12.56 -9.34
C LYS A 430 13.66 -11.89 -8.01
N GLY A 431 13.60 -10.57 -8.00
CA GLY A 431 13.22 -9.76 -6.85
C GLY A 431 14.39 -9.41 -5.94
N TRP A 432 14.15 -8.49 -5.02
CA TRP A 432 15.18 -7.84 -4.21
C TRP A 432 15.90 -8.76 -3.21
N SER A 433 15.30 -9.89 -2.83
CA SER A 433 15.83 -10.83 -1.83
C SER A 433 16.90 -11.74 -2.43
N GLN A 434 16.99 -11.80 -3.76
CA GLN A 434 17.94 -12.65 -4.47
C GLN A 434 19.39 -12.30 -4.12
N ILE A 435 19.68 -11.04 -3.79
CA ILE A 435 21.03 -10.62 -3.40
C ILE A 435 21.54 -11.37 -2.16
N PHE A 436 20.67 -11.65 -1.20
CA PHE A 436 21.05 -12.35 0.04
C PHE A 436 21.26 -13.86 -0.19
N ILE A 437 20.77 -14.39 -1.31
CA ILE A 437 20.99 -15.77 -1.73
C ILE A 437 22.32 -15.87 -2.48
N ASP A 438 22.57 -14.94 -3.41
CA ASP A 438 23.76 -14.96 -4.26
C ASP A 438 25.02 -14.51 -3.50
N HIS A 439 24.85 -13.60 -2.53
CA HIS A 439 25.94 -13.02 -1.73
C HIS A 439 25.61 -13.06 -0.23
N PRO A 440 25.62 -14.25 0.41
CA PRO A 440 25.29 -14.41 1.82
C PRO A 440 26.30 -13.71 2.76
N ASP A 441 27.51 -13.44 2.28
CA ASP A 441 28.59 -12.80 3.05
C ASP A 441 28.44 -11.26 3.14
N LEU A 442 27.40 -10.69 2.51
CA LEU A 442 27.13 -9.25 2.55
C LEU A 442 26.90 -8.79 4.00
N SER A 443 27.83 -7.97 4.48
CA SER A 443 27.78 -7.38 5.82
C SER A 443 28.39 -5.98 5.80
N GLY A 444 27.98 -5.14 6.75
CA GLY A 444 28.48 -3.76 6.88
C GLY A 444 27.37 -2.75 7.06
N THR A 445 27.71 -1.47 6.90
CA THR A 445 26.72 -0.38 6.97
C THR A 445 25.81 -0.39 5.74
N ASP A 446 24.60 0.13 5.90
CA ASP A 446 23.60 0.13 4.83
C ASP A 446 24.09 0.87 3.58
N THR A 447 24.81 1.97 3.76
CA THR A 447 25.43 2.75 2.68
C THR A 447 26.46 1.93 1.90
N ALA A 448 27.35 1.23 2.62
CA ALA A 448 28.41 0.42 2.01
C ALA A 448 27.81 -0.78 1.27
N VAL A 449 26.86 -1.48 1.91
CA VAL A 449 26.13 -2.60 1.31
C VAL A 449 25.39 -2.16 0.05
N SER A 450 24.63 -1.07 0.10
CA SER A 450 23.92 -0.51 -1.06
C SER A 450 24.88 -0.20 -2.23
N SER A 451 26.03 0.39 -1.93
CA SER A 451 27.06 0.70 -2.93
C SER A 451 27.64 -0.56 -3.59
N MET A 452 27.91 -1.62 -2.81
CA MET A 452 28.37 -2.91 -3.33
C MET A 452 27.30 -3.57 -4.21
N ILE A 453 26.03 -3.52 -3.79
CA ILE A 453 24.91 -4.09 -4.55
C ILE A 453 24.76 -3.40 -5.92
N TYR A 454 24.92 -2.07 -5.98
CA TYR A 454 24.97 -1.36 -7.25
C TYR A 454 26.09 -1.87 -8.16
N GLN A 455 27.29 -2.11 -7.62
CA GLN A 455 28.40 -2.64 -8.39
C GLN A 455 28.07 -4.03 -8.96
N TYR A 456 27.51 -4.93 -8.15
CA TYR A 456 27.08 -6.25 -8.62
C TYR A 456 26.00 -6.16 -9.70
N ALA A 457 25.00 -5.28 -9.51
CA ALA A 457 23.95 -5.06 -10.51
C ALA A 457 24.52 -4.57 -11.84
N LEU A 458 25.46 -3.62 -11.81
CA LEU A 458 26.11 -3.09 -13.01
C LEU A 458 26.98 -4.15 -13.72
N ILE A 459 27.68 -5.00 -12.96
CA ILE A 459 28.45 -6.13 -13.51
C ILE A 459 27.50 -7.12 -14.22
N ASN A 460 26.40 -7.48 -13.58
CA ASN A 460 25.39 -8.38 -14.17
C ASN A 460 24.79 -7.79 -15.45
N ILE A 461 24.43 -6.50 -15.45
CA ILE A 461 23.89 -5.80 -16.63
C ILE A 461 24.91 -5.79 -17.77
N LYS A 462 26.19 -5.55 -17.48
CA LYS A 462 27.26 -5.54 -18.47
C LYS A 462 27.50 -6.93 -19.07
N ASN A 463 27.44 -7.97 -18.24
CA ASN A 463 27.73 -9.34 -18.66
C ASN A 463 26.54 -10.01 -19.37
N GLN A 464 25.30 -9.73 -18.94
CA GLN A 464 24.08 -10.38 -19.41
C GLN A 464 22.92 -9.37 -19.57
N PRO A 465 22.99 -8.44 -20.54
CA PRO A 465 21.99 -7.37 -20.68
C PRO A 465 20.58 -7.88 -21.02
N LEU A 466 20.45 -9.07 -21.61
CA LEU A 466 19.14 -9.67 -21.91
C LEU A 466 18.35 -10.02 -20.64
N LEU A 467 19.03 -10.39 -19.53
CA LEU A 467 18.35 -10.66 -18.26
C LEU A 467 17.68 -9.41 -17.68
N LEU A 468 18.28 -8.24 -17.89
CA LEU A 468 17.66 -6.98 -17.49
C LEU A 468 16.34 -6.78 -18.24
N LEU A 469 16.32 -7.02 -19.56
CA LEU A 469 15.11 -6.91 -20.37
C LEU A 469 14.04 -7.91 -19.94
N ASP A 470 14.42 -9.15 -19.62
CA ASP A 470 13.51 -10.16 -19.07
C ASP A 470 12.90 -9.71 -17.74
N GLY A 471 13.72 -9.13 -16.84
CA GLY A 471 13.28 -8.57 -15.58
C GLY A 471 12.29 -7.41 -15.75
N LEU A 472 12.58 -6.48 -16.66
CA LEU A 472 11.70 -5.36 -17.00
C LEU A 472 10.37 -5.86 -17.59
N TRP A 473 10.41 -6.82 -18.51
CA TRP A 473 9.21 -7.39 -19.12
C TRP A 473 8.36 -8.15 -18.09
N LYS A 474 8.98 -8.92 -17.21
CA LYS A 474 8.32 -9.62 -16.10
C LYS A 474 7.58 -8.63 -15.19
N ASN A 475 8.23 -7.52 -14.82
CA ASN A 475 7.62 -6.46 -14.01
C ASN A 475 6.45 -5.77 -14.72
N LEU A 476 6.61 -5.46 -16.01
CA LEU A 476 5.54 -4.86 -16.81
C LEU A 476 4.33 -5.79 -16.93
N SER A 477 4.58 -7.07 -17.21
CA SER A 477 3.54 -8.10 -17.27
C SER A 477 2.82 -8.24 -15.91
N LEU A 478 3.58 -8.21 -14.82
CA LEU A 478 3.01 -8.25 -13.47
C LEU A 478 2.12 -7.05 -13.18
N PHE A 479 2.53 -5.85 -13.60
CA PHE A 479 1.77 -4.60 -13.44
C PHE A 479 0.45 -4.63 -14.25
N LEU A 480 0.52 -5.02 -15.51
CA LEU A 480 -0.64 -5.10 -16.39
C LEU A 480 -1.63 -6.17 -15.91
N SER A 481 -1.13 -7.34 -15.49
CA SER A 481 -1.97 -8.43 -14.98
C SER A 481 -2.42 -8.26 -13.53
N SER A 482 -1.97 -7.20 -12.83
CA SER A 482 -2.33 -6.99 -11.43
C SER A 482 -3.77 -6.53 -11.22
N GLU A 483 -4.40 -7.05 -10.17
CA GLU A 483 -5.74 -6.66 -9.71
C GLU A 483 -5.77 -5.17 -9.35
N PHE A 484 -6.75 -4.38 -9.79
CA PHE A 484 -6.76 -2.95 -9.47
C PHE A 484 -7.05 -2.67 -7.99
N TYR A 485 -5.99 -2.47 -7.20
CA TYR A 485 -6.03 -2.18 -5.76
C TYR A 485 -6.90 -3.19 -4.96
N PRO A 486 -6.88 -3.20 -3.62
CA PRO A 486 -7.64 -4.19 -2.86
C PRO A 486 -9.14 -3.91 -2.80
N LEU A 487 -9.81 -3.90 -3.95
CA LEU A 487 -11.26 -3.73 -4.06
C LEU A 487 -11.91 -5.07 -4.36
N ARG A 488 -13.09 -5.34 -3.75
CA ARG A 488 -13.90 -6.55 -4.01
C ARG A 488 -14.24 -6.75 -5.50
N PHE A 489 -14.12 -5.71 -6.32
CA PHE A 489 -14.31 -5.70 -7.77
C PHE A 489 -13.05 -5.24 -8.52
N SER A 490 -11.85 -5.53 -8.00
CA SER A 490 -10.56 -5.10 -8.55
C SER A 490 -10.42 -5.39 -10.05
N GLN A 491 -10.89 -6.54 -10.53
CA GLN A 491 -10.86 -6.86 -11.96
C GLN A 491 -11.74 -5.93 -12.82
N LEU A 492 -12.89 -5.46 -12.29
CA LEU A 492 -13.76 -4.51 -12.99
C LEU A 492 -13.07 -3.17 -13.11
N PHE A 493 -12.52 -2.67 -12.01
CA PHE A 493 -11.77 -1.42 -12.02
C PHE A 493 -10.55 -1.50 -12.94
N LYS A 494 -9.88 -2.66 -13.05
CA LYS A 494 -8.80 -2.84 -14.03
C LYS A 494 -9.28 -2.77 -15.48
N TYR A 495 -10.43 -3.36 -15.81
CA TYR A 495 -11.01 -3.21 -17.15
C TYR A 495 -11.42 -1.77 -17.45
N LEU A 496 -12.03 -1.09 -16.48
CA LEU A 496 -12.36 0.33 -16.58
C LEU A 496 -11.11 1.18 -16.75
N TRP A 497 -10.02 0.86 -16.05
CA TRP A 497 -8.72 1.49 -16.23
C TRP A 497 -8.21 1.32 -17.67
N TYR A 498 -8.27 0.11 -18.25
CA TYR A 498 -7.91 -0.10 -19.66
C TYR A 498 -8.77 0.72 -20.63
N ILE A 499 -10.09 0.75 -20.41
CA ILE A 499 -11.02 1.55 -21.22
C ILE A 499 -10.71 3.05 -21.10
N GLY A 500 -10.26 3.49 -19.92
CA GLY A 500 -9.89 4.88 -19.63
C GLY A 500 -8.82 5.48 -20.54
N TRP A 501 -7.97 4.67 -21.18
CA TRP A 501 -7.01 5.17 -22.18
C TRP A 501 -7.71 5.83 -23.38
N ILE A 502 -8.87 5.33 -23.78
CA ILE A 502 -9.62 5.79 -24.96
C ILE A 502 -10.06 7.27 -24.83
N PRO A 503 -10.87 7.65 -23.81
CA PRO A 503 -11.27 9.05 -23.63
C PRO A 503 -10.06 9.98 -23.49
N LEU A 504 -9.05 9.58 -22.72
CA LEU A 504 -7.87 10.40 -22.46
C LEU A 504 -7.09 10.72 -23.74
N ILE A 505 -6.99 9.77 -24.67
CA ILE A 505 -6.33 9.97 -25.98
C ILE A 505 -7.19 10.86 -26.89
N ILE A 506 -8.51 10.62 -26.95
CA ILE A 506 -9.44 11.37 -27.82
C ILE A 506 -9.51 12.84 -27.38
N ASN A 507 -9.63 13.07 -26.07
CA ASN A 507 -9.82 14.38 -25.48
C ASN A 507 -8.53 15.04 -25.00
N ARG A 508 -7.35 14.62 -25.49
CA ARG A 508 -6.01 15.18 -25.15
C ARG A 508 -5.84 16.69 -25.35
N LYS A 509 -6.83 17.36 -25.96
CA LYS A 509 -6.92 18.82 -26.05
C LYS A 509 -7.35 19.46 -24.72
N ASN A 510 -8.08 18.75 -23.88
CA ASN A 510 -8.42 19.19 -22.53
C ASN A 510 -7.16 19.11 -21.64
N PRO A 511 -6.78 20.19 -20.94
CA PRO A 511 -5.56 20.22 -20.12
C PRO A 511 -5.59 19.22 -18.96
N VAL A 512 -6.75 18.97 -18.35
CA VAL A 512 -6.88 18.01 -17.23
C VAL A 512 -6.78 16.58 -17.73
N GLU A 513 -7.44 16.25 -18.84
CA GLU A 513 -7.33 14.90 -19.41
C GLU A 513 -5.92 14.62 -19.94
N LEU A 514 -5.24 15.63 -20.50
CA LEU A 514 -3.83 15.50 -20.89
C LEU A 514 -2.92 15.28 -19.67
N LEU A 515 -3.18 15.95 -18.54
CA LEU A 515 -2.46 15.73 -17.29
C LEU A 515 -2.59 14.27 -16.83
N ILE A 516 -3.81 13.74 -16.82
CA ILE A 516 -4.07 12.36 -16.43
C ILE A 516 -3.44 11.38 -17.43
N LEU A 517 -3.54 11.64 -18.74
CA LEU A 517 -2.90 10.83 -19.78
C LEU A 517 -1.38 10.73 -19.58
N LEU A 518 -0.70 11.88 -19.47
CA LEU A 518 0.76 11.93 -19.33
C LEU A 518 1.21 11.35 -17.98
N GLY A 519 0.49 11.61 -16.89
CA GLY A 519 0.75 10.98 -15.60
C GLY A 519 0.62 9.46 -15.64
N SER A 520 -0.42 8.93 -16.29
CA SER A 520 -0.62 7.49 -16.46
C SER A 520 0.47 6.85 -17.33
N ILE A 521 0.97 7.57 -18.34
CA ILE A 521 2.17 7.17 -19.11
C ILE A 521 3.40 7.13 -18.19
N GLY A 522 3.56 8.13 -17.31
CA GLY A 522 4.64 8.15 -16.32
C GLY A 522 4.62 6.96 -15.36
N GLU A 523 3.43 6.53 -14.91
CA GLU A 523 3.27 5.31 -14.12
C GLU A 523 3.61 4.06 -14.94
N LEU A 524 3.11 3.95 -16.17
CA LEU A 524 3.39 2.83 -17.06
C LEU A 524 4.88 2.69 -17.37
N LEU A 525 5.60 3.81 -17.57
CA LEU A 525 7.05 3.82 -17.79
C LEU A 525 7.84 3.45 -16.53
N SER A 526 7.31 3.75 -15.35
CA SER A 526 7.96 3.40 -14.08
C SER A 526 7.71 1.95 -13.66
N ALA A 527 6.57 1.37 -14.04
CA ALA A 527 6.14 0.04 -13.60
C ALA A 527 7.17 -1.09 -13.86
N PRO A 528 7.84 -1.16 -15.03
CA PRO A 528 8.90 -2.15 -15.27
C PRO A 528 10.03 -2.12 -14.24
N LEU A 529 10.28 -0.97 -13.58
CA LEU A 529 11.40 -0.82 -12.66
C LEU A 529 11.08 -1.24 -11.22
N ILE A 530 9.81 -1.19 -10.80
CA ILE A 530 9.48 -1.20 -9.35
C ILE A 530 8.41 -2.21 -8.93
N THR A 531 7.77 -2.92 -9.87
CA THR A 531 6.52 -3.65 -9.57
C THR A 531 6.73 -4.94 -8.76
N VAL A 532 7.78 -5.74 -9.02
CA VAL A 532 7.96 -7.03 -8.32
C VAL A 532 8.19 -6.86 -6.81
N ASP A 533 9.08 -5.96 -6.41
CA ASP A 533 9.52 -5.88 -4.99
C ASP A 533 8.51 -5.16 -4.10
N GLY A 534 7.85 -4.15 -4.65
CA GLY A 534 6.96 -3.31 -3.87
C GLY A 534 5.50 -3.47 -4.21
N GLY A 535 5.13 -4.23 -5.23
CA GLY A 535 3.75 -4.37 -5.66
C GLY A 535 3.07 -3.02 -5.90
N GLN A 536 1.77 -2.96 -5.65
CA GLN A 536 0.97 -1.77 -5.93
C GLN A 536 1.18 -0.62 -4.94
N ARG A 537 1.66 -0.91 -3.73
CA ARG A 537 1.96 0.12 -2.72
C ARG A 537 3.03 1.10 -3.17
N CYS A 538 3.88 0.71 -4.13
CA CYS A 538 4.87 1.61 -4.75
C CYS A 538 4.26 2.80 -5.49
N PHE A 539 3.01 2.70 -5.93
CA PHE A 539 2.32 3.76 -6.65
C PHE A 539 1.53 4.69 -5.72
N ALA A 540 1.67 4.58 -4.38
CA ALA A 540 0.89 5.39 -3.45
C ALA A 540 1.01 6.91 -3.69
N ALA A 541 2.18 7.41 -4.10
CA ALA A 541 2.37 8.84 -4.39
C ALA A 541 1.65 9.28 -5.69
N THR A 542 1.27 8.35 -6.57
CA THR A 542 0.79 8.64 -7.94
C THR A 542 -0.55 7.96 -8.27
N VAL A 543 -1.09 7.15 -7.36
CA VAL A 543 -2.34 6.36 -7.46
C VAL A 543 -3.56 7.14 -7.96
N ILE A 544 -3.54 8.47 -7.81
CA ILE A 544 -4.58 9.31 -8.38
C ILE A 544 -4.75 9.12 -9.89
N PHE A 545 -3.67 8.84 -10.64
CA PHE A 545 -3.76 8.65 -12.09
C PHE A 545 -4.54 7.39 -12.40
N ASP A 546 -4.20 6.27 -11.74
CA ASP A 546 -4.97 5.04 -11.81
C ASP A 546 -6.45 5.25 -11.43
N PHE A 547 -6.75 5.98 -10.35
CA PHE A 547 -8.14 6.26 -9.94
C PHE A 547 -8.89 7.12 -10.95
N MET A 548 -8.29 8.21 -11.41
CA MET A 548 -8.90 9.11 -12.38
C MET A 548 -9.10 8.42 -13.72
N GLN A 549 -8.11 7.67 -14.21
CA GLN A 549 -8.19 6.90 -15.44
C GLN A 549 -9.33 5.89 -15.39
N THR A 550 -9.47 5.19 -14.26
CA THR A 550 -10.57 4.25 -14.02
C THR A 550 -11.93 4.93 -14.08
N ILE A 551 -12.04 6.14 -13.51
CA ILE A 551 -13.27 6.93 -13.56
C ILE A 551 -13.57 7.41 -14.98
N PHE A 552 -12.57 7.87 -15.74
CA PHE A 552 -12.76 8.22 -17.15
C PHE A 552 -13.26 7.02 -17.96
N GLY A 553 -12.71 5.82 -17.73
CA GLY A 553 -13.19 4.60 -18.35
C GLY A 553 -14.62 4.23 -17.95
N PHE A 554 -14.98 4.43 -16.69
CA PHE A 554 -16.35 4.24 -16.20
C PHE A 554 -17.35 5.18 -16.87
N VAL A 555 -17.06 6.48 -16.87
CA VAL A 555 -17.95 7.49 -17.47
C VAL A 555 -18.07 7.27 -18.98
N TRP A 556 -16.96 6.92 -19.65
CA TRP A 556 -16.96 6.60 -21.08
C TRP A 556 -17.83 5.37 -21.41
N SER A 557 -17.69 4.30 -20.62
CA SER A 557 -18.48 3.08 -20.77
C SER A 557 -19.99 3.34 -20.63
N ILE A 558 -20.37 4.15 -19.63
CA ILE A 558 -21.76 4.59 -19.42
C ILE A 558 -22.25 5.44 -20.60
N GLY A 559 -21.43 6.38 -21.08
CA GLY A 559 -21.77 7.23 -22.21
C GLY A 559 -22.13 6.43 -23.46
N ILE A 560 -21.36 5.39 -23.78
CA ILE A 560 -21.63 4.47 -24.89
C ILE A 560 -22.91 3.67 -24.66
N LEU A 561 -23.05 3.05 -23.48
CA LEU A 561 -24.21 2.21 -23.13
C LEU A 561 -25.53 2.98 -23.25
N PHE A 562 -25.54 4.27 -22.91
CA PHE A 562 -26.74 5.10 -22.87
C PHE A 562 -26.83 6.14 -24.01
N ARG A 563 -25.94 6.07 -25.02
CA ARG A 563 -25.88 7.02 -26.16
C ARG A 563 -25.91 8.49 -25.73
N VAL A 564 -25.23 8.81 -24.64
CA VAL A 564 -25.11 10.19 -24.15
C VAL A 564 -24.02 10.90 -24.96
N PRO A 565 -24.26 12.12 -25.50
CA PRO A 565 -23.24 12.85 -26.24
C PRO A 565 -21.97 13.06 -25.42
N HIS A 566 -20.81 12.75 -25.99
CA HIS A 566 -19.49 12.97 -25.36
C HIS A 566 -19.22 14.43 -24.98
N SER A 567 -19.89 15.37 -25.66
CA SER A 567 -19.85 16.82 -25.36
C SER A 567 -20.47 17.21 -24.02
N CYS A 568 -21.09 16.27 -23.29
CA CYS A 568 -21.58 16.48 -21.92
C CYS A 568 -20.50 16.24 -20.84
N MET A 569 -19.29 15.82 -21.19
CA MET A 569 -18.14 15.84 -20.29
C MET A 569 -17.64 17.29 -20.19
N GLY A 570 -18.30 18.05 -19.32
CA GLY A 570 -17.98 19.39 -18.86
C GLY A 570 -17.17 20.27 -19.81
N ASN A 571 -17.86 21.14 -20.57
CA ASN A 571 -17.25 22.43 -20.89
C ASN A 571 -16.88 23.09 -19.56
N LEU A 572 -15.58 23.15 -19.28
CA LEU A 572 -14.94 23.81 -18.15
C LEU A 572 -15.26 25.30 -18.18
N ASN A 573 -16.46 25.68 -17.76
CA ASN A 573 -16.86 27.08 -17.73
C ASN A 573 -17.63 27.39 -16.44
N ILE A 574 -16.96 27.17 -15.31
CA ILE A 574 -17.47 27.59 -14.00
C ILE A 574 -16.35 28.37 -13.31
N ARG A 575 -16.42 29.70 -13.45
CA ARG A 575 -15.66 30.64 -12.63
C ARG A 575 -16.25 30.69 -11.23
N GLY A 576 -15.84 29.75 -10.37
CA GLY A 576 -16.15 29.82 -8.94
C GLY A 576 -15.12 30.68 -8.22
N HIS A 577 -15.53 31.79 -7.58
CA HIS A 577 -14.65 32.67 -6.81
C HIS A 577 -14.39 32.22 -5.36
N HIS A 578 -14.74 30.98 -4.98
CA HIS A 578 -14.62 30.53 -3.59
C HIS A 578 -13.16 30.38 -3.15
N ARG A 579 -12.67 31.30 -2.30
CA ARG A 579 -11.40 31.11 -1.60
C ARG A 579 -11.52 29.86 -0.73
N ASP A 580 -10.50 29.01 -0.77
CA ASP A 580 -10.45 27.82 0.06
C ASP A 580 -9.15 27.82 0.81
N TYR A 581 -9.27 28.08 2.10
CA TYR A 581 -8.13 28.17 2.99
C TYR A 581 -7.68 26.79 3.46
N LEU A 582 -8.50 25.73 3.28
CA LEU A 582 -8.20 24.39 3.79
C LEU A 582 -6.86 23.86 3.25
N GLY A 583 -6.65 23.91 1.93
CA GLY A 583 -5.39 23.43 1.33
C GLY A 583 -4.16 24.22 1.81
N ILE A 584 -4.30 25.54 1.99
CA ILE A 584 -3.20 26.40 2.49
C ILE A 584 -2.89 26.08 3.95
N ILE A 585 -3.92 25.92 4.78
CA ILE A 585 -3.79 25.53 6.19
C ILE A 585 -3.13 24.15 6.29
N LEU A 586 -3.54 23.18 5.47
CA LEU A 586 -2.98 21.82 5.46
C LEU A 586 -1.49 21.83 5.08
N ILE A 587 -1.09 22.59 4.06
CA ILE A 587 0.33 22.79 3.75
C ILE A 587 1.07 23.33 4.98
N GLY A 588 0.55 24.41 5.58
CA GLY A 588 1.15 25.01 6.79
C GLY A 588 1.34 23.98 7.91
N ILE A 589 0.30 23.21 8.23
CA ILE A 589 0.33 22.15 9.24
C ILE A 589 1.40 21.10 8.89
N VAL A 590 1.42 20.59 7.66
CA VAL A 590 2.35 19.52 7.25
C VAL A 590 3.81 19.99 7.28
N PHE A 591 4.09 21.22 6.85
CA PHE A 591 5.43 21.79 6.96
C PHE A 591 5.84 22.06 8.41
N ILE A 592 4.91 22.53 9.26
CA ILE A 592 5.16 22.67 10.70
C ILE A 592 5.51 21.32 11.33
N ILE A 593 4.79 20.25 10.97
CA ILE A 593 5.08 18.88 11.43
C ILE A 593 6.51 18.45 11.02
N ILE A 594 6.97 18.75 9.81
CA ILE A 594 8.35 18.43 9.39
C ILE A 594 9.38 19.29 10.12
N LEU A 595 9.10 20.58 10.34
CA LEU A 595 10.09 21.52 10.86
C LEU A 595 10.28 21.41 12.38
N ILE A 596 9.22 21.11 13.14
CA ILE A 596 9.28 21.05 14.61
C ILE A 596 10.37 20.12 15.15
N PRO A 597 10.52 18.87 14.66
CA PRO A 597 11.59 17.98 15.12
C PRO A 597 13.00 18.51 14.89
N LEU A 598 13.17 19.43 13.93
CA LEU A 598 14.45 20.02 13.57
C LEU A 598 14.84 21.20 14.48
N LEU A 599 13.91 21.74 15.27
CA LEU A 599 14.20 22.84 16.20
C LEU A 599 15.11 22.40 17.36
N PRO A 600 16.18 23.17 17.68
CA PRO A 600 17.06 22.87 18.81
C PRO A 600 16.27 22.70 20.11
N LYS A 601 16.42 21.54 20.77
CA LYS A 601 15.93 21.36 22.14
C LYS A 601 16.91 22.03 23.10
N ASN A 602 16.39 22.82 24.04
CA ASN A 602 17.14 23.17 25.25
C ASN A 602 17.28 21.88 26.08
N ASN A 603 18.47 21.29 26.06
CA ASN A 603 18.78 20.10 26.84
C ASN A 603 18.91 20.46 28.32
N ASN A 604 17.77 20.47 29.02
CA ASN A 604 17.71 20.26 30.46
C ASN A 604 17.52 18.76 30.78
N SER A 605 18.09 17.86 29.96
CA SER A 605 18.20 16.45 30.34
C SER A 605 19.45 16.31 31.21
N SER A 606 19.26 16.39 32.52
CA SER A 606 20.24 15.91 33.48
C SER A 606 20.61 14.47 33.11
N SER A 607 21.86 14.27 32.70
CA SER A 607 22.43 12.94 32.51
C SER A 607 22.49 12.29 33.89
N PHE A 608 21.47 11.50 34.20
CA PHE A 608 21.40 10.77 35.46
C PHE A 608 22.44 9.64 35.38
N LYS A 609 23.63 9.87 35.93
CA LYS A 609 24.60 8.81 36.21
C LYS A 609 24.06 7.99 37.38
N VAL A 610 23.16 7.05 37.10
CA VAL A 610 22.91 5.96 38.05
C VAL A 610 24.19 5.14 38.08
N ASN A 611 24.75 4.89 39.27
CA ASN A 611 25.79 3.87 39.44
C ASN A 611 25.14 2.50 39.13
N LEU A 612 25.19 2.12 37.86
CA LEU A 612 24.56 0.90 37.31
C LEU A 612 25.52 -0.29 37.25
N VAL A 613 26.75 -0.11 37.75
CA VAL A 613 27.77 -1.15 37.81
C VAL A 613 27.23 -2.29 38.69
N ASP A 614 27.20 -3.50 38.15
CA ASP A 614 26.83 -4.78 38.78
C ASP A 614 25.35 -5.17 38.94
N LYS A 615 24.39 -4.52 38.26
CA LYS A 615 22.98 -4.97 38.31
C LYS A 615 22.61 -6.14 37.37
N CYS A 616 23.24 -6.23 36.21
CA CYS A 616 23.00 -7.31 35.26
C CYS A 616 24.25 -8.19 35.14
N ASN A 617 24.05 -9.45 34.78
CA ASN A 617 25.15 -10.37 34.53
C ASN A 617 25.96 -9.92 33.29
N LYS A 618 27.23 -10.35 33.19
CA LYS A 618 28.10 -10.00 32.05
C LYS A 618 27.50 -10.40 30.68
N ASP A 619 26.72 -11.48 30.66
CA ASP A 619 26.05 -12.00 29.47
C ASP A 619 24.69 -11.35 29.19
N GLU A 620 24.37 -10.24 29.86
CA GLU A 620 23.11 -9.50 29.67
C GLU A 620 23.38 -8.09 29.14
N TYR A 621 22.43 -7.56 28.37
CA TYR A 621 22.34 -6.14 28.08
C TYR A 621 21.60 -5.45 29.22
N LEU A 622 22.22 -4.43 29.80
CA LEU A 622 21.57 -3.49 30.70
C LEU A 622 20.80 -2.47 29.87
N VAL A 623 19.49 -2.42 30.03
CA VAL A 623 18.61 -1.45 29.35
C VAL A 623 17.92 -0.59 30.40
N VAL A 624 18.17 0.73 30.34
CA VAL A 624 17.47 1.71 31.17
C VAL A 624 16.56 2.54 30.28
N THR A 625 15.26 2.50 30.55
CA THR A 625 14.30 3.25 29.73
C THR A 625 13.04 3.59 30.53
N ASN A 626 12.22 4.47 29.95
CA ASN A 626 10.88 4.73 30.42
C ASN A 626 9.88 3.85 29.65
N LEU A 627 9.25 2.90 30.33
CA LEU A 627 8.16 2.14 29.74
C LEU A 627 6.91 2.98 29.77
N GLY A 628 6.27 3.17 28.62
CA GLY A 628 5.06 3.97 28.54
C GLY A 628 4.64 4.24 27.10
N ARG A 629 4.09 5.43 26.87
CA ARG A 629 3.51 5.85 25.58
C ARG A 629 4.47 5.65 24.40
N GLY A 630 5.75 6.02 24.54
CA GLY A 630 6.76 5.94 23.48
C GLY A 630 7.33 4.56 23.17
N SER A 631 7.09 3.56 24.02
CA SER A 631 7.50 2.18 23.73
C SER A 631 6.54 1.57 22.71
N LEU A 632 6.98 0.66 21.84
CA LEU A 632 6.05 -0.11 21.00
C LEU A 632 5.87 -1.50 21.62
N MET A 633 4.67 -1.81 22.10
CA MET A 633 4.40 -2.97 22.98
C MET A 633 3.18 -3.76 22.49
N LEU A 634 3.23 -5.08 22.67
CA LEU A 634 2.09 -5.98 22.53
C LEU A 634 2.07 -6.95 23.71
N ASN A 635 1.00 -6.94 24.50
CA ASN A 635 0.79 -7.83 25.62
C ASN A 635 -0.27 -8.88 25.26
N ILE A 636 0.09 -10.16 25.36
CA ILE A 636 -0.77 -11.30 25.08
C ILE A 636 -1.26 -11.84 26.42
N ILE A 637 -2.55 -11.66 26.71
CA ILE A 637 -3.16 -12.07 27.98
C ILE A 637 -3.89 -13.42 27.87
N SER A 638 -4.14 -14.05 29.02
CA SER A 638 -4.96 -15.25 29.12
C SER A 638 -6.43 -14.97 28.78
N GLU A 639 -7.16 -15.99 28.32
CA GLU A 639 -8.55 -15.85 27.86
C GLU A 639 -9.53 -15.38 28.94
N GLU A 640 -9.23 -15.63 30.21
CA GLU A 640 -10.07 -15.24 31.36
C GLU A 640 -9.95 -13.75 31.73
N SER A 641 -8.93 -13.05 31.20
CA SER A 641 -8.65 -11.66 31.56
C SER A 641 -9.35 -10.68 30.63
N LYS A 642 -9.92 -9.61 31.20
CA LYS A 642 -10.55 -8.53 30.43
C LYS A 642 -9.48 -7.68 29.73
N GLU A 643 -9.52 -7.66 28.41
CA GLU A 643 -8.60 -6.88 27.57
C GLU A 643 -8.71 -5.37 27.87
N ARG A 644 -7.57 -4.72 28.16
CA ARG A 644 -7.47 -3.26 28.25
C ARG A 644 -6.72 -2.74 27.04
N PHE A 645 -7.49 -2.21 26.09
CA PHE A 645 -6.97 -1.66 24.85
C PHE A 645 -5.83 -0.62 25.02
N PHE A 646 -6.00 0.34 25.94
CA PHE A 646 -4.97 1.36 26.22
C PHE A 646 -3.68 0.78 26.83
N MET A 647 -3.73 -0.44 27.39
CA MET A 647 -2.57 -1.18 27.90
C MET A 647 -1.96 -2.12 26.85
N ARG A 648 -2.44 -2.06 25.59
CA ARG A 648 -1.94 -2.84 24.45
C ARG A 648 -2.06 -4.34 24.65
N GLU A 649 -3.15 -4.73 25.31
CA GLU A 649 -3.48 -6.11 25.63
C GLU A 649 -4.38 -6.72 24.55
N ILE A 650 -4.11 -7.99 24.21
CA ILE A 650 -4.96 -8.81 23.34
C ILE A 650 -4.96 -10.26 23.86
N SER A 651 -6.11 -10.93 23.84
CA SER A 651 -6.17 -12.36 24.15
C SER A 651 -5.51 -13.19 23.04
N ARG A 652 -4.92 -14.34 23.42
CA ARG A 652 -4.19 -15.19 22.48
C ARG A 652 -5.05 -15.70 21.32
N SER A 653 -6.26 -16.18 21.60
CA SER A 653 -7.18 -16.66 20.57
C SER A 653 -7.61 -15.54 19.63
N LYS A 654 -7.89 -14.35 20.15
CA LYS A 654 -8.24 -13.18 19.33
C LYS A 654 -7.09 -12.72 18.44
N LEU A 655 -5.86 -12.70 18.95
CA LEU A 655 -4.67 -12.41 18.13
C LEU A 655 -4.57 -13.40 16.97
N ILE A 656 -4.55 -14.70 17.27
CA ILE A 656 -4.37 -15.77 16.26
C ILE A 656 -5.49 -15.76 15.22
N ASN A 657 -6.75 -15.62 15.65
CA ASN A 657 -7.92 -15.65 14.77
C ASN A 657 -7.99 -14.42 13.85
N ASN A 658 -7.40 -13.30 14.27
CA ASN A 658 -7.43 -12.04 13.53
C ASN A 658 -6.06 -11.63 12.97
N LEU A 659 -5.10 -12.56 12.86
CA LEU A 659 -3.88 -12.34 12.09
C LEU A 659 -4.23 -12.07 10.62
N TYR A 660 -3.44 -11.22 9.95
CA TYR A 660 -3.68 -10.88 8.56
C TYR A 660 -3.49 -12.14 7.71
N PRO A 661 -4.49 -12.58 6.92
CA PRO A 661 -4.40 -13.85 6.19
C PRO A 661 -3.11 -13.99 5.37
N ASN A 662 -2.53 -15.19 5.40
CA ASN A 662 -1.29 -15.67 4.76
C ASN A 662 -0.09 -14.71 4.70
N ASN A 663 -0.02 -13.78 5.66
CA ASN A 663 1.16 -12.96 5.86
C ASN A 663 2.34 -13.82 6.33
N TRP A 664 3.54 -13.47 5.87
CA TRP A 664 4.77 -14.23 6.11
C TRP A 664 5.12 -14.33 7.60
N TYR A 665 4.71 -13.36 8.42
CA TYR A 665 4.98 -13.36 9.86
C TYR A 665 4.00 -14.22 10.69
N ASN A 666 2.88 -14.69 10.13
CA ASN A 666 1.81 -15.32 10.91
C ASN A 666 2.28 -16.51 11.74
N LYS A 667 3.06 -17.41 11.12
CA LYS A 667 3.58 -18.60 11.80
C LYS A 667 4.39 -18.21 13.03
N SER A 668 5.23 -17.18 12.91
CA SER A 668 6.07 -16.74 14.04
C SER A 668 5.27 -16.27 15.25
N PHE A 669 4.11 -15.64 15.04
CA PHE A 669 3.19 -15.25 16.13
C PHE A 669 2.36 -16.41 16.68
N ILE A 670 1.97 -17.37 15.83
CA ILE A 670 1.25 -18.58 16.27
C ILE A 670 2.15 -19.42 17.19
N ASP A 671 3.41 -19.61 16.78
CA ASP A 671 4.40 -20.43 17.49
C ASP A 671 4.95 -19.72 18.75
N PHE A 672 4.85 -18.39 18.83
CA PHE A 672 5.37 -17.60 19.94
C PHE A 672 4.61 -17.89 21.24
N LYS A 673 5.34 -18.33 22.28
CA LYS A 673 4.78 -18.67 23.60
C LYS A 673 4.96 -17.59 24.67
N GLY A 674 5.64 -16.49 24.35
CA GLY A 674 5.83 -15.39 25.30
C GLY A 674 4.54 -14.59 25.53
N VAL A 675 4.60 -13.74 26.56
CA VAL A 675 3.46 -12.96 27.07
C VAL A 675 3.55 -11.50 26.63
N SER A 676 4.75 -10.94 26.49
CA SER A 676 4.92 -9.55 26.08
C SER A 676 6.01 -9.39 25.03
N LEU A 677 5.75 -8.56 24.02
CA LEU A 677 6.72 -8.08 23.05
C LEU A 677 6.91 -6.58 23.24
N LEU A 678 8.16 -6.15 23.13
CA LEU A 678 8.54 -4.77 23.37
C LEU A 678 9.66 -4.38 22.41
N ASN A 679 9.47 -3.25 21.72
CA ASN A 679 10.51 -2.64 20.91
C ASN A 679 10.91 -1.30 21.55
N ILE A 680 12.18 -1.23 21.98
CA ILE A 680 12.73 -0.08 22.69
C ILE A 680 13.79 0.57 21.81
N PRO A 681 13.65 1.87 21.49
CA PRO A 681 14.73 2.60 20.86
C PRO A 681 15.89 2.70 21.85
N ILE A 682 17.06 2.18 21.49
CA ILE A 682 18.31 2.26 22.27
C ILE A 682 19.39 2.88 21.39
N VAL A 683 20.09 3.82 22.00
CA VAL A 683 21.07 4.73 21.40
C VAL A 683 22.24 4.00 20.72
N GLU A 684 22.75 2.94 21.35
CA GLU A 684 24.02 2.30 20.97
C GLU A 684 23.86 1.19 19.90
N LYS A 685 22.64 0.91 19.43
CA LYS A 685 22.38 -0.14 18.44
C LYS A 685 21.59 0.36 17.25
N ALA A 686 21.89 -0.18 16.07
CA ALA A 686 21.29 0.21 14.80
C ALA A 686 19.73 0.15 14.73
N PHE A 687 19.07 -0.65 15.58
CA PHE A 687 17.60 -0.77 15.58
C PHE A 687 16.99 -0.82 16.99
N GLY A 688 17.69 -0.30 18.01
CA GLY A 688 17.30 -0.51 19.40
C GLY A 688 17.44 -1.97 19.85
N ILE A 689 16.77 -2.35 20.93
CA ILE A 689 16.67 -3.76 21.36
C ILE A 689 15.20 -4.17 21.34
N GLN A 690 14.91 -5.23 20.59
CA GLN A 690 13.64 -5.92 20.63
C GLN A 690 13.69 -6.97 21.75
N ILE A 691 12.70 -6.92 22.63
CA ILE A 691 12.64 -7.72 23.85
C ILE A 691 11.35 -8.52 23.86
N TYR A 692 11.44 -9.78 24.25
CA TYR A 692 10.27 -10.57 24.62
C TYR A 692 10.35 -10.97 26.09
N SER A 693 9.19 -11.08 26.74
CA SER A 693 9.07 -11.48 28.13
C SER A 693 8.05 -12.62 28.25
N ASN A 694 8.35 -13.57 29.14
CA ASN A 694 7.42 -14.63 29.55
C ASN A 694 6.48 -14.17 30.68
N GLN A 695 6.71 -12.98 31.22
CA GLN A 695 5.88 -12.36 32.25
C GLN A 695 5.26 -11.06 31.72
N SER A 696 4.09 -10.69 32.24
CA SER A 696 3.48 -9.41 31.89
C SER A 696 4.33 -8.25 32.38
N ILE A 697 4.67 -7.34 31.46
CA ILE A 697 5.38 -6.09 31.76
C ILE A 697 4.43 -4.94 32.12
N GLU A 698 3.12 -5.20 32.13
CA GLU A 698 2.08 -4.22 32.49
C GLU A 698 2.31 -3.51 33.84
N PRO A 699 2.75 -4.16 34.93
CA PRO A 699 2.95 -3.49 36.22
C PRO A 699 3.99 -2.35 36.20
N PHE A 700 4.80 -2.32 35.15
CA PHE A 700 5.89 -1.36 34.93
C PHE A 700 5.52 -0.24 33.94
N TYR A 701 4.27 -0.20 33.47
CA TYR A 701 3.81 0.85 32.56
C TYR A 701 3.86 2.24 33.21
N ASN A 702 4.26 3.24 32.43
CA ASN A 702 4.55 4.63 32.84
C ASN A 702 5.62 4.76 33.94
N GLN A 703 6.57 3.83 34.00
CA GLN A 703 7.65 3.86 34.98
C GLN A 703 9.02 3.78 34.30
N LYS A 704 10.01 4.43 34.91
CA LYS A 704 11.41 4.19 34.58
C LYS A 704 11.83 2.84 35.13
N VAL A 705 12.42 2.03 34.27
CA VAL A 705 12.83 0.68 34.60
C VAL A 705 14.27 0.41 34.21
N ILE A 706 14.84 -0.56 34.92
CA ILE A 706 16.08 -1.24 34.57
C ILE A 706 15.69 -2.65 34.12
N MET A 707 16.16 -3.05 32.95
CA MET A 707 15.92 -4.37 32.38
C MET A 707 17.25 -5.06 32.11
N CYS A 708 17.36 -6.32 32.52
CA CYS A 708 18.47 -7.19 32.14
C CYS A 708 17.98 -8.14 31.04
N VAL A 709 18.58 -8.03 29.86
CA VAL A 709 18.16 -8.73 28.64
C VAL A 709 19.24 -9.73 28.23
N ASP A 710 18.88 -11.00 28.11
CA ASP A 710 19.81 -12.08 27.78
C ASP A 710 20.41 -11.91 26.38
N LYS A 711 21.75 -11.94 26.25
CA LYS A 711 22.43 -11.85 24.94
C LYS A 711 22.32 -13.13 24.11
N ASN A 712 22.18 -14.28 24.77
CA ASN A 712 22.28 -15.61 24.19
C ASN A 712 20.89 -16.21 23.92
N GLN A 713 19.88 -15.88 24.71
CA GLN A 713 18.50 -16.32 24.49
C GLN A 713 17.73 -15.32 23.63
N SER A 714 17.46 -15.73 22.39
CA SER A 714 16.65 -14.94 21.47
C SER A 714 15.57 -15.78 20.77
N TYR A 715 14.58 -15.10 20.24
CA TYR A 715 13.49 -15.66 19.46
C TYR A 715 13.28 -14.81 18.21
N ARG A 716 13.24 -15.43 17.04
CA ARG A 716 13.02 -14.72 15.78
C ARG A 716 11.53 -14.62 15.48
N LEU A 717 11.01 -13.40 15.43
CA LEU A 717 9.61 -13.10 15.17
C LEU A 717 9.51 -12.00 14.12
N ALA A 718 8.71 -12.22 13.08
CA ALA A 718 8.57 -11.32 11.94
C ALA A 718 9.94 -10.79 11.44
N ASP A 719 10.88 -11.70 11.13
CA ASP A 719 12.24 -11.41 10.65
C ASP A 719 13.10 -10.52 11.56
N THR A 720 12.64 -10.33 12.79
CA THR A 720 13.33 -9.54 13.80
C THR A 720 13.70 -10.44 14.97
N THR A 721 14.91 -10.24 15.51
CA THR A 721 15.39 -11.04 16.64
C THR A 721 15.01 -10.35 17.94
N TYR A 722 14.17 -10.99 18.75
CA TYR A 722 13.78 -10.53 20.08
C TYR A 722 14.61 -11.25 21.13
N TYR A 723 15.20 -10.51 22.05
CA TYR A 723 16.00 -11.06 23.15
C TYR A 723 15.15 -11.23 24.40
N LYS A 724 15.45 -12.25 25.20
CA LYS A 724 14.65 -12.57 26.38
C LYS A 724 14.90 -11.58 27.51
N LEU A 725 13.83 -11.10 28.12
CA LEU A 725 13.89 -10.37 29.38
C LEU A 725 14.10 -11.34 30.55
N ASN A 726 15.21 -11.19 31.28
CA ASN A 726 15.50 -11.99 32.48
C ASN A 726 14.97 -11.32 33.75
N SER A 727 15.17 -10.01 33.89
CA SER A 727 14.66 -9.25 35.04
C SER A 727 14.26 -7.83 34.65
N ILE A 728 13.29 -7.29 35.39
CA ILE A 728 12.82 -5.91 35.26
C ILE A 728 12.56 -5.32 36.64
N GLU A 729 13.13 -4.15 36.90
CA GLU A 729 13.01 -3.45 38.18
C GLU A 729 12.61 -2.00 37.98
N LYS A 730 11.79 -1.48 38.90
CA LYS A 730 11.42 -0.05 38.95
C LYS A 730 12.59 0.74 39.52
N ILE A 731 12.92 1.86 38.89
CA ILE A 731 13.82 2.85 39.51
C ILE A 731 13.01 3.62 40.54
N LYS A 732 13.26 3.36 41.83
CA LYS A 732 12.74 4.19 42.92
C LYS A 732 13.60 5.46 42.98
N TYR A 733 12.94 6.62 42.94
CA TYR A 733 13.57 7.93 43.15
C TYR A 733 13.86 8.17 44.62
#